data_AF-A0A0G4LZ83-F1
#
_entry.id   AF-A0A0G4LZ83-F1
#
_cell.length_a   1.000
_cell.length_b   1.000
_cell.length_c   1.000
_cell.angle_alpha   90.00
_cell.angle_beta   90.00
_cell.angle_gamma   90.00
#
_symmetry.space_group_name_H-M   'P 1'
#
loop_
_entity.id
_entity.type
_entity.pdbx_description
1 polymer ?
#
loop_
_entity_poly.entity_id
_entity_poly.type
_entity_poly.pdbx_seq_one_letter_code
_entity_poly.pdbx_strand_id
1 'polypeptide(L)'
;MTLQFAPFSSDIELPFYAALFASKVDHDKLDDSVRKVIGQYTPLSVAAEQSCKMQIMGDALTRDENDNEVRAAREHIRAEGSIKNFNTLDEFKNADKQAMLQLTAKHIWHAINDGSIYEVPSLLSSFMILSYADLKKYRFTYWFAFPALHSDPQWKKSGPVVRLTPKESVVLVDRVGTWTSQRTNSRQNGFFLAKKVRNVDLSNFSEDGNSELHDLNNEKGYLWEIGKLSDFETGFFNDIPPEDCYVSFVDSSTYAENPSWPLRNLLWLIRQRFRLSKVNILCYRELRSNRYAARSIIIPLETEATEPLDVSKVPKVTGWERDSEAKLRARVANLADYMDPARLADQSVDLNLKLMKWRISPNLDLDAVSRTKCLLLGAGTLGSYVSRNLLGWGVRKITFVDYGRVSFSNPVRQPLFEFDDCLGGGKAKAPQAAEALKRIYPGVESEGHTLSVPMLGHPFTDEAKVKADFDKLQQLIDDHDAIFLLMDSRESRWLPSVMGKAAGKIVMNAALGFDSFVVMRHGAEPKDVDPSDKERKTLGCYFCNDVVAPVDSQKNLTLDQQCTVTRPGVAAIASAQLVELLASLLQHPLKHHAAAPQISAGAHTPRDPPDHALGLVPHQIRGFVSTFENLVIRGESYPCCSACGPPVLDAFRTDGWEFVKRALLEKDYVAELSGLAEVQRQAELLSAEWALSRSRSLRPVCNVHFRSAFSTSSPFLRASDPLRILFCGSDEFSIAALRALHHEHLRDPSLIESLDVVIRPGKPTGRGLKTVRQVPIKSTAQELGLPIHEINTFTGWTPSFNMNLIVAVSFGLLVPPRLLRSAQYGGLNLHPSLLPDLRGPAPLHHTLLLNRPFTGITLQTLHESKFDHGTILSQTSLPGIPVPPGTSLQALHDIVTPPAADMLVQGLRDGVHVPPLKPVGWTPSQRDLATLRHAPKLTKQDRQVRWRAWAADDFAGRETVLGPLWSELQTRRGRKRVIFEGLEAVAPSAGGVEAMKGQAGAFVAFETGTDAGGSGGPISSEAVEVSYLEADDGSGSVLISAPGGGIVKVARIKIEGDKSKPAANTLAIHTNVGKAEYWRGYSTGHGDASS
;
A
#
# COMPACT_ATOMS: atom_id res chain seq x y z
N MET A 1 56.09 -18.54 44.89
CA MET A 1 55.66 -17.36 44.10
C MET A 1 54.27 -16.93 44.53
N THR A 2 53.98 -15.62 44.54
CA THR A 2 52.64 -15.08 44.82
C THR A 2 51.65 -15.45 43.71
N LEU A 3 50.43 -15.83 44.10
CA LEU A 3 49.39 -16.25 43.17
C LEU A 3 48.81 -15.04 42.39
N GLN A 4 48.79 -15.12 41.06
CA GLN A 4 48.12 -14.15 40.19
C GLN A 4 46.74 -14.68 39.81
N PHE A 5 45.79 -13.76 39.58
CA PHE A 5 44.38 -14.10 39.30
C PHE A 5 43.93 -13.45 38.00
N ALA A 6 43.17 -14.19 37.19
CA ALA A 6 42.51 -13.66 36.00
C ALA A 6 41.26 -12.87 36.42
N PRO A 7 41.17 -11.56 36.10
CA PRO A 7 40.05 -10.72 36.51
C PRO A 7 38.77 -11.08 35.74
N PHE A 8 37.63 -10.95 36.40
CA PHE A 8 36.35 -10.99 35.69
C PHE A 8 36.17 -9.75 34.81
N SER A 9 35.50 -9.96 33.68
CA SER A 9 35.02 -8.90 32.80
C SER A 9 33.53 -9.09 32.52
N SER A 10 32.82 -7.99 32.35
CA SER A 10 31.39 -7.98 32.07
C SER A 10 31.09 -8.37 30.62
N ASP A 11 29.98 -9.07 30.44
CA ASP A 11 29.36 -9.40 29.16
C ASP A 11 27.85 -9.25 29.32
N ILE A 12 27.22 -8.32 28.60
CA ILE A 12 25.81 -7.94 28.82
C ILE A 12 25.07 -8.16 27.51
N GLU A 13 24.01 -8.97 27.55
CA GLU A 13 23.20 -9.20 26.35
C GLU A 13 22.33 -7.98 26.01
N LEU A 14 22.06 -7.81 24.72
CA LEU A 14 21.23 -6.71 24.24
C LEU A 14 19.83 -6.64 24.92
N PRO A 15 19.12 -7.76 25.15
CA PRO A 15 17.81 -7.73 25.79
C PRO A 15 17.84 -7.22 27.23
N PHE A 16 18.96 -7.33 27.95
CA PHE A 16 19.07 -6.80 29.31
C PHE A 16 18.92 -5.28 29.33
N TYR A 17 19.51 -4.57 28.35
CA TYR A 17 19.35 -3.12 28.26
C TYR A 17 17.90 -2.73 28.01
N ALA A 18 17.20 -3.45 27.14
CA ALA A 18 15.78 -3.21 26.88
C ALA A 18 14.93 -3.44 28.13
N ALA A 19 15.17 -4.53 28.87
CA ALA A 19 14.48 -4.83 30.12
C ALA A 19 14.75 -3.76 31.19
N LEU A 20 16.00 -3.29 31.31
CA LEU A 20 16.36 -2.22 32.25
C LEU A 20 15.72 -0.89 31.88
N PHE A 21 15.68 -0.53 30.59
CA PHE A 21 15.02 0.69 30.11
C PHE A 21 13.51 0.66 30.39
N ALA A 22 12.83 -0.44 30.02
CA ALA A 22 11.42 -0.63 30.30
C ALA A 22 11.14 -0.55 31.80
N SER A 23 11.93 -1.27 32.60
CA SER A 23 11.77 -1.22 34.05
C SER A 23 12.03 0.16 34.66
N LYS A 24 12.96 0.95 34.10
CA LYS A 24 13.21 2.32 34.59
C LYS A 24 12.04 3.26 34.30
N VAL A 25 11.35 3.09 33.17
CA VAL A 25 10.20 3.91 32.78
C VAL A 25 8.93 3.48 33.52
N ASP A 26 8.65 2.18 33.52
CA ASP A 26 7.36 1.64 33.93
C ASP A 26 7.27 1.37 35.43
N HIS A 27 8.38 0.95 36.05
CA HIS A 27 8.42 0.50 37.44
C HIS A 27 9.21 1.47 38.33
N ASP A 28 10.51 1.65 38.06
CA ASP A 28 11.41 2.34 38.99
C ASP A 28 11.15 3.86 38.98
N LYS A 29 10.87 4.46 37.80
CA LYS A 29 10.69 5.91 37.64
C LYS A 29 11.86 6.70 38.24
N LEU A 30 11.62 7.40 39.35
CA LEU A 30 12.63 8.17 40.10
C LEU A 30 13.33 7.35 41.18
N ASP A 31 12.84 6.15 41.50
CA ASP A 31 13.51 5.25 42.42
C ASP A 31 14.86 4.81 41.84
N ASP A 32 15.93 5.00 42.61
CA ASP A 32 17.31 4.62 42.30
C ASP A 32 17.85 3.60 43.32
N SER A 33 16.94 2.95 44.05
CA SER A 33 17.22 1.88 45.00
C SER A 33 18.00 0.74 44.34
N VAL A 34 18.83 0.08 45.14
CA VAL A 34 19.65 -1.05 44.67
C VAL A 34 18.72 -2.24 44.39
N ARG A 35 18.86 -2.83 43.21
CA ARG A 35 18.08 -4.01 42.80
C ARG A 35 18.97 -5.23 42.67
N LYS A 36 18.37 -6.41 42.88
CA LYS A 36 19.04 -7.69 42.66
C LYS A 36 19.22 -7.94 41.15
N VAL A 37 20.36 -8.49 40.76
CA VAL A 37 20.66 -8.94 39.40
C VAL A 37 21.33 -10.31 39.48
N ILE A 38 20.85 -11.26 38.68
CA ILE A 38 21.49 -12.57 38.59
C ILE A 38 22.48 -12.58 37.42
N GLY A 39 23.73 -12.92 37.71
CA GLY A 39 24.76 -13.14 36.70
C GLY A 39 25.08 -14.62 36.56
N GLN A 40 25.75 -14.97 35.48
CA GLN A 40 26.26 -16.32 35.28
C GLN A 40 27.65 -16.34 34.64
N TYR A 41 28.43 -17.37 34.90
CA TYR A 41 29.71 -17.60 34.26
C TYR A 41 29.95 -19.09 34.01
N THR A 42 30.81 -19.43 33.06
CA THR A 42 31.06 -20.83 32.67
C THR A 42 32.49 -21.00 32.12
N PRO A 43 33.13 -22.17 32.26
CA PRO A 43 34.46 -22.45 31.72
C PRO A 43 34.47 -22.64 30.19
N LEU A 44 34.32 -21.53 29.46
CA LEU A 44 34.35 -21.51 28.00
C LEU A 44 35.71 -21.97 27.44
N SER A 45 35.69 -22.56 26.24
CA SER A 45 36.89 -22.94 25.49
C SER A 45 37.33 -21.80 24.56
N VAL A 46 37.81 -20.71 25.14
CA VAL A 46 38.21 -19.47 24.45
C VAL A 46 39.65 -19.07 24.77
N ALA A 47 40.21 -18.14 23.99
CA ALA A 47 41.52 -17.55 24.27
C ALA A 47 41.58 -16.92 25.68
N ALA A 48 42.78 -16.91 26.30
CA ALA A 48 42.98 -16.46 27.69
C ALA A 48 42.42 -15.06 27.96
N GLU A 49 42.58 -14.14 27.03
CA GLU A 49 42.11 -12.75 27.11
C GLU A 49 40.57 -12.62 27.08
N GLN A 50 39.88 -13.60 26.50
CA GLN A 50 38.42 -13.64 26.39
C GLN A 50 37.75 -14.49 27.47
N SER A 51 38.55 -15.14 28.33
CA SER A 51 38.07 -15.95 29.45
C SER A 51 37.52 -15.08 30.59
N CYS A 52 36.98 -15.70 31.65
CA CYS A 52 36.52 -14.97 32.84
C CYS A 52 35.42 -13.92 32.57
N LYS A 53 34.39 -14.28 31.80
CA LYS A 53 33.23 -13.42 31.51
C LYS A 53 32.11 -13.63 32.52
N MET A 54 31.66 -12.55 33.15
CA MET A 54 30.40 -12.50 33.90
C MET A 54 29.29 -12.07 32.94
N GLN A 55 28.41 -12.99 32.62
CA GLN A 55 27.33 -12.78 31.66
C GLN A 55 26.06 -12.31 32.37
N ILE A 56 25.44 -11.25 31.85
CA ILE A 56 24.15 -10.72 32.28
C ILE A 56 23.12 -10.96 31.17
N MET A 57 22.18 -11.86 31.45
CA MET A 57 21.12 -12.27 30.52
C MET A 57 19.97 -11.27 30.48
N GLY A 58 19.14 -11.36 29.44
CA GLY A 58 17.93 -10.54 29.30
C GLY A 58 16.96 -10.60 30.49
N ASP A 59 16.86 -11.75 31.15
CA ASP A 59 15.97 -12.02 32.28
C ASP A 59 16.60 -11.74 33.66
N ALA A 60 17.83 -11.21 33.70
CA ALA A 60 18.63 -11.11 34.92
C ALA A 60 18.00 -10.25 36.04
N LEU A 61 17.05 -9.37 35.72
CA LEU A 61 16.32 -8.54 36.69
C LEU A 61 15.08 -9.22 37.29
N THR A 62 14.56 -10.26 36.63
CA THR A 62 13.29 -10.92 36.96
C THR A 62 13.44 -12.39 37.33
N ARG A 63 14.64 -12.96 37.13
CA ARG A 63 14.94 -14.37 37.38
C ARG A 63 14.75 -14.71 38.86
N ASP A 64 13.91 -15.69 39.14
CA ASP A 64 13.44 -15.99 40.49
C ASP A 64 14.45 -16.82 41.30
N GLU A 65 14.24 -16.87 42.61
CA GLU A 65 15.07 -17.62 43.56
C GLU A 65 14.92 -19.15 43.44
N ASN A 66 13.79 -19.62 42.89
CA ASN A 66 13.33 -21.01 42.89
C ASN A 66 13.29 -21.67 41.50
N ASP A 67 13.82 -21.02 40.46
CA ASP A 67 13.70 -21.52 39.09
C ASP A 67 14.41 -22.87 38.91
N ASN A 68 13.61 -23.93 38.72
CA ASN A 68 14.07 -25.27 38.39
C ASN A 68 14.61 -25.27 36.95
N GLU A 69 15.86 -24.89 36.81
CA GLU A 69 16.56 -24.76 35.54
C GLU A 69 16.46 -26.02 34.64
N VAL A 70 15.95 -25.80 33.42
CA VAL A 70 15.94 -26.75 32.30
C VAL A 70 17.36 -27.29 32.07
N ARG A 71 17.48 -28.57 31.68
CA ARG A 71 18.74 -29.32 31.50
C ARG A 71 19.90 -28.58 30.80
N ALA A 72 19.64 -27.57 29.96
CA ALA A 72 20.63 -26.73 29.27
C ALA A 72 21.30 -25.65 30.16
N ALA A 73 20.69 -25.24 31.27
CA ALA A 73 21.23 -24.21 32.18
C ALA A 73 22.23 -24.76 33.22
N ARG A 74 22.39 -26.09 33.33
CA ARG A 74 23.21 -26.75 34.37
C ARG A 74 24.73 -26.63 34.18
N GLU A 75 25.21 -26.11 33.04
CA GLU A 75 26.63 -25.82 32.79
C GLU A 75 27.01 -24.36 33.08
N HIS A 76 26.03 -23.52 33.46
CA HIS A 76 26.27 -22.13 33.85
C HIS A 76 26.25 -22.02 35.38
N ILE A 77 27.19 -21.26 35.92
CA ILE A 77 27.32 -21.05 37.36
C ILE A 77 26.72 -19.72 37.74
N ARG A 78 25.72 -19.77 38.61
CA ARG A 78 25.02 -18.62 39.15
C ARG A 78 25.97 -17.75 40.01
N ALA A 79 25.88 -16.45 39.83
CA ALA A 79 26.54 -15.43 40.63
C ALA A 79 25.50 -14.42 41.14
N GLU A 80 25.54 -14.09 42.43
CA GLU A 80 24.61 -13.10 43.01
C GLU A 80 25.15 -11.69 42.78
N GLY A 81 24.34 -10.80 42.23
CA GLY A 81 24.74 -9.41 42.03
C GLY A 81 23.65 -8.40 42.35
N SER A 82 24.04 -7.15 42.22
CA SER A 82 23.14 -6.01 42.39
C SER A 82 23.43 -4.90 41.39
N ILE A 83 22.42 -4.09 41.08
CA ILE A 83 22.54 -2.92 40.22
C ILE A 83 22.03 -1.69 40.94
N LYS A 84 22.79 -0.60 40.88
CA LYS A 84 22.36 0.75 41.26
C LYS A 84 22.33 1.62 40.01
N ASN A 85 21.12 1.96 39.56
CA ASN A 85 20.90 2.80 38.39
C ASN A 85 20.57 4.24 38.82
N PHE A 86 21.54 5.14 38.67
CA PHE A 86 21.40 6.55 39.03
C PHE A 86 20.46 7.29 38.06
N ASN A 87 19.77 8.31 38.57
CA ASN A 87 18.85 9.13 37.78
C ASN A 87 19.59 10.13 36.90
N THR A 88 20.72 10.67 37.40
CA THR A 88 21.53 11.64 36.67
C THR A 88 22.96 11.18 36.46
N LEU A 89 23.58 11.65 35.37
CA LEU A 89 24.99 11.37 35.09
C LEU A 89 25.92 11.97 36.16
N ASP A 90 25.53 13.10 36.77
CA ASP A 90 26.34 13.78 37.78
C ASP A 90 26.34 13.01 39.11
N GLU A 91 25.19 12.46 39.52
CA GLU A 91 25.13 11.51 40.64
C GLU A 91 26.04 10.30 40.40
N PHE A 92 25.97 9.70 39.20
CA PHE A 92 26.82 8.57 38.84
C PHE A 92 28.31 8.94 38.94
N LYS A 93 28.72 10.13 38.46
CA LYS A 93 30.11 10.58 38.52
C LYS A 93 30.59 10.84 39.95
N ASN A 94 29.78 11.55 40.74
CA ASN A 94 30.12 12.00 42.09
C ASN A 94 29.94 10.91 43.16
N ALA A 95 29.25 9.81 42.84
CA ALA A 95 29.09 8.67 43.74
C ALA A 95 30.43 8.13 44.25
N ASP A 96 30.51 7.89 45.57
CA ASP A 96 31.65 7.23 46.21
C ASP A 96 31.69 5.73 45.87
N LYS A 97 32.36 5.45 44.75
CA LYS A 97 32.51 4.10 44.20
C LYS A 97 33.28 3.19 45.16
N GLN A 98 34.24 3.74 45.91
CA GLN A 98 35.04 2.91 46.81
C GLN A 98 34.22 2.46 48.01
N ALA A 99 33.37 3.34 48.57
CA ALA A 99 32.43 2.97 49.63
C ALA A 99 31.42 1.91 49.17
N MET A 100 30.89 2.01 47.95
CA MET A 100 29.95 1.02 47.39
C MET A 100 30.59 -0.36 47.18
N LEU A 101 31.83 -0.40 46.70
CA LEU A 101 32.60 -1.64 46.58
C LEU A 101 32.83 -2.28 47.96
N GLN A 102 33.17 -1.48 48.98
CA GLN A 102 33.36 -1.95 50.35
C GLN A 102 32.07 -2.50 50.96
N LEU A 103 30.93 -1.85 50.72
CA LEU A 103 29.63 -2.31 51.20
C LEU A 103 29.28 -3.69 50.63
N THR A 104 29.49 -3.89 49.33
CA THR A 104 29.24 -5.19 48.69
C THR A 104 30.16 -6.28 49.24
N ALA A 105 31.44 -5.96 49.44
CA ALA A 105 32.39 -6.89 50.02
C ALA A 105 32.10 -7.24 51.49
N LYS A 106 31.52 -6.30 52.26
CA LYS A 106 31.04 -6.57 53.62
C LYS A 106 29.99 -7.66 53.64
N HIS A 107 29.09 -7.72 52.66
CA HIS A 107 28.08 -8.79 52.60
C HIS A 107 28.73 -10.18 52.46
N ILE A 108 29.74 -10.32 51.60
CA ILE A 108 30.52 -11.56 51.46
C ILE A 108 31.21 -11.91 52.78
N TRP A 109 31.86 -10.92 53.38
CA TRP A 109 32.60 -11.07 54.62
C TRP A 109 31.71 -11.50 55.80
N HIS A 110 30.54 -10.86 55.96
CA HIS A 110 29.55 -11.24 56.96
C HIS A 110 29.05 -12.67 56.73
N ALA A 111 28.68 -13.01 55.48
CA ALA A 111 28.17 -14.33 55.15
C ALA A 111 29.18 -15.46 55.45
N ILE A 112 30.48 -15.19 55.25
CA ILE A 112 31.52 -16.16 55.60
C ILE A 112 31.66 -16.30 57.12
N ASN A 113 31.59 -15.20 57.87
CA ASN A 113 31.76 -15.23 59.32
C ASN A 113 30.58 -15.89 60.05
N ASP A 114 29.34 -15.55 59.66
CA ASP A 114 28.13 -16.10 60.28
C ASP A 114 27.79 -17.51 59.77
N GLY A 115 28.40 -17.95 58.66
CA GLY A 115 28.22 -19.29 58.09
C GLY A 115 27.09 -19.40 57.06
N SER A 116 26.31 -18.33 56.82
CA SER A 116 25.27 -18.30 55.78
C SER A 116 25.84 -18.50 54.37
N ILE A 117 27.15 -18.31 54.17
CA ILE A 117 27.85 -18.62 52.92
C ILE A 117 27.69 -20.07 52.46
N TYR A 118 27.44 -21.03 53.38
CA TYR A 118 27.22 -22.42 53.01
C TYR A 118 25.86 -22.67 52.37
N GLU A 119 24.86 -21.85 52.69
CA GLU A 119 23.55 -21.90 52.05
C GLU A 119 23.62 -21.29 50.65
N VAL A 120 24.37 -20.18 50.51
CA VAL A 120 24.52 -19.43 49.25
C VAL A 120 26.00 -19.23 48.86
N PRO A 121 26.73 -20.28 48.44
CA PRO A 121 28.13 -20.15 48.00
C PRO A 121 28.32 -19.25 46.78
N SER A 122 27.28 -19.02 45.96
CA SER A 122 27.29 -18.07 44.84
C SER A 122 27.57 -16.62 45.23
N LEU A 123 27.54 -16.26 46.53
CA LEU A 123 28.02 -14.96 47.01
C LEU A 123 29.54 -14.78 46.87
N LEU A 124 30.31 -15.87 46.83
CA LEU A 124 31.77 -15.83 46.61
C LEU A 124 32.14 -15.29 45.22
N SER A 125 31.23 -15.40 44.25
CA SER A 125 31.35 -14.86 42.89
C SER A 125 30.52 -13.59 42.68
N SER A 126 30.16 -12.88 43.76
CA SER A 126 29.27 -11.74 43.68
C SER A 126 29.81 -10.54 42.90
N PHE A 127 28.90 -9.72 42.40
CA PHE A 127 29.22 -8.52 41.62
C PHE A 127 28.26 -7.34 41.89
N MET A 128 28.67 -6.15 41.50
CA MET A 128 27.85 -4.94 41.55
C MET A 128 27.95 -4.20 40.21
N ILE A 129 26.83 -3.66 39.75
CA ILE A 129 26.73 -2.81 38.56
C ILE A 129 26.33 -1.41 39.02
N LEU A 130 27.18 -0.42 38.75
CA LEU A 130 26.77 0.98 38.81
C LEU A 130 26.39 1.41 37.41
N SER A 131 25.23 2.05 37.23
CA SER A 131 24.80 2.47 35.90
C SER A 131 24.06 3.80 35.86
N TYR A 132 24.05 4.40 34.67
CA TYR A 132 23.20 5.52 34.30
C TYR A 132 22.67 5.28 32.88
N ALA A 133 21.35 5.27 32.73
CA ALA A 133 20.67 5.08 31.45
C ALA A 133 20.14 6.42 30.92
N ASP A 134 20.76 6.93 29.84
CA ASP A 134 20.21 8.06 29.07
C ASP A 134 19.16 7.52 28.11
N LEU A 135 17.89 7.56 28.57
CA LEU A 135 16.74 7.06 27.83
C LEU A 135 16.45 7.86 26.55
N LYS A 136 16.94 9.10 26.43
CA LYS A 136 16.72 9.96 25.25
C LYS A 136 17.73 9.67 24.15
N LYS A 137 18.98 9.39 24.53
CA LYS A 137 20.07 9.09 23.58
C LYS A 137 20.33 7.60 23.41
N TYR A 138 19.57 6.75 24.10
CA TYR A 138 19.78 5.30 24.15
C TYR A 138 21.23 4.93 24.50
N ARG A 139 21.80 5.66 25.47
CA ARG A 139 23.18 5.44 25.95
C ARG A 139 23.16 4.88 27.35
N PHE A 140 23.88 3.79 27.55
CA PHE A 140 24.00 3.16 28.85
C PHE A 140 25.43 3.26 29.35
N THR A 141 25.63 4.06 30.40
CA THR A 141 26.92 4.19 31.08
C THR A 141 26.94 3.22 32.25
N TYR A 142 27.96 2.37 32.36
CA TYR A 142 28.02 1.37 33.42
C TYR A 142 29.43 1.05 33.89
N TRP A 143 29.55 0.52 35.10
CA TRP A 143 30.81 0.02 35.63
C TRP A 143 30.59 -1.17 36.57
N PHE A 144 31.22 -2.30 36.26
CA PHE A 144 31.16 -3.50 37.09
C PHE A 144 32.23 -3.49 38.17
N ALA A 145 31.84 -4.00 39.33
CA ALA A 145 32.71 -4.32 40.44
C ALA A 145 32.56 -5.81 40.80
N PHE A 146 33.68 -6.51 40.89
CA PHE A 146 33.79 -7.90 41.35
C PHE A 146 34.52 -7.91 42.70
N PRO A 147 33.83 -7.64 43.82
CA PRO A 147 34.46 -7.53 45.14
C PRO A 147 35.26 -8.78 45.51
N ALA A 148 36.56 -8.57 45.76
CA ALA A 148 37.48 -9.60 46.22
C ALA A 148 38.18 -9.20 47.51
N LEU A 149 38.06 -10.06 48.52
CA LEU A 149 38.70 -9.93 49.83
C LEU A 149 40.19 -10.32 49.72
N HIS A 150 41.08 -9.48 50.24
CA HIS A 150 42.51 -9.79 50.31
C HIS A 150 42.80 -10.61 51.57
N SER A 151 43.63 -11.64 51.45
CA SER A 151 44.17 -12.37 52.59
C SER A 151 45.56 -11.82 52.92
N ASP A 152 45.82 -11.55 54.20
CA ASP A 152 47.12 -11.10 54.71
C ASP A 152 47.52 -11.95 55.93
N PRO A 153 48.61 -12.74 55.92
CA PRO A 153 49.56 -12.95 54.82
C PRO A 153 48.94 -13.55 53.55
N GLN A 154 49.53 -13.24 52.39
CA GLN A 154 49.09 -13.73 51.08
C GLN A 154 49.38 -15.22 50.89
N TRP A 155 48.47 -15.91 50.21
CA TRP A 155 48.67 -17.28 49.76
C TRP A 155 49.75 -17.38 48.67
N LYS A 156 50.64 -18.35 48.80
CA LYS A 156 51.74 -18.63 47.87
C LYS A 156 51.62 -20.06 47.35
N LYS A 157 52.09 -20.31 46.12
CA LYS A 157 52.21 -21.67 45.58
C LYS A 157 53.28 -22.43 46.39
N SER A 158 52.91 -23.58 46.96
CA SER A 158 53.81 -24.46 47.72
C SER A 158 54.48 -25.52 46.86
N GLY A 159 53.99 -25.75 45.64
CA GLY A 159 54.53 -26.72 44.67
C GLY A 159 54.13 -26.42 43.22
N PRO A 160 54.52 -27.27 42.26
CA PRO A 160 54.13 -27.14 40.86
C PRO A 160 52.63 -27.34 40.66
N VAL A 161 52.07 -26.69 39.63
CA VAL A 161 50.68 -26.90 39.24
C VAL A 161 50.52 -28.29 38.64
N VAL A 162 49.59 -29.08 39.17
CA VAL A 162 49.32 -30.45 38.72
C VAL A 162 48.17 -30.42 37.71
N ARG A 163 48.31 -31.18 36.62
CA ARG A 163 47.26 -31.33 35.60
C ARG A 163 46.73 -32.76 35.62
N LEU A 164 45.42 -32.90 35.43
CA LEU A 164 44.80 -34.21 35.24
C LEU A 164 45.12 -34.72 33.84
N THR A 165 45.20 -36.04 33.69
CA THR A 165 45.21 -36.68 32.37
C THR A 165 43.79 -36.69 31.76
N PRO A 166 43.63 -36.84 30.43
CA PRO A 166 42.31 -36.98 29.80
C PRO A 166 41.42 -38.04 30.45
N LYS A 167 42.00 -39.19 30.81
CA LYS A 167 41.30 -40.26 31.53
C LYS A 167 40.81 -39.82 32.92
N GLU A 168 41.63 -39.12 33.69
CA GLU A 168 41.26 -38.65 35.03
C GLU A 168 40.24 -37.52 35.00
N SER A 169 40.31 -36.67 33.97
CA SER A 169 39.34 -35.62 33.68
C SER A 169 37.95 -36.20 33.42
N VAL A 170 37.83 -37.26 32.62
CA VAL A 170 36.54 -37.90 32.32
C VAL A 170 35.84 -38.37 33.59
N VAL A 171 36.56 -39.06 34.48
CA VAL A 171 36.00 -39.55 35.75
C VAL A 171 35.56 -38.40 36.66
N LEU A 172 36.38 -37.33 36.75
CA LEU A 172 36.04 -36.15 37.54
C LEU A 172 34.78 -35.45 37.00
N VAL A 173 34.72 -35.22 35.69
CA VAL A 173 33.58 -34.53 35.02
C VAL A 173 32.29 -35.31 35.21
N ASP A 174 32.34 -36.64 35.12
CA ASP A 174 31.18 -37.49 35.34
C ASP A 174 30.69 -37.43 36.79
N ARG A 175 31.60 -37.50 37.77
CA ARG A 175 31.26 -37.39 39.19
C ARG A 175 30.72 -36.02 39.58
N VAL A 176 31.37 -34.94 39.14
CA VAL A 176 30.87 -33.57 39.34
C VAL A 176 29.52 -33.42 38.65
N GLY A 177 29.36 -33.95 37.44
CA GLY A 177 28.10 -33.92 36.71
C GLY A 177 26.97 -34.65 37.45
N THR A 178 27.22 -35.85 37.95
CA THR A 178 26.26 -36.62 38.74
C THR A 178 25.85 -35.85 39.99
N TRP A 179 26.83 -35.34 40.75
CA TRP A 179 26.60 -34.53 41.94
C TRP A 179 25.75 -33.28 41.66
N THR A 180 26.08 -32.50 40.63
CA THR A 180 25.31 -31.31 40.24
C THR A 180 23.90 -31.68 39.77
N SER A 181 23.73 -32.84 39.11
CA SER A 181 22.43 -33.24 38.55
C SER A 181 21.41 -33.70 39.60
N GLN A 182 21.89 -34.18 40.75
CA GLN A 182 21.08 -34.63 41.88
C GLN A 182 20.59 -33.48 42.77
N ARG A 183 21.02 -32.24 42.50
CA ARG A 183 20.64 -31.07 43.30
C ARG A 183 19.50 -30.25 42.73
N THR A 184 18.75 -29.67 43.64
CA THR A 184 17.69 -28.69 43.37
C THR A 184 18.15 -27.23 43.50
N ASN A 185 19.24 -26.95 44.23
CA ASN A 185 19.73 -25.58 44.48
C ASN A 185 20.98 -25.24 43.63
N SER A 186 20.79 -24.42 42.60
CA SER A 186 21.87 -23.99 41.69
C SER A 186 22.92 -23.08 42.33
N ARG A 187 22.64 -22.44 43.47
CA ARG A 187 23.56 -21.53 44.20
C ARG A 187 24.81 -22.23 44.73
N GLN A 188 24.79 -23.56 44.82
CA GLN A 188 25.87 -24.38 45.38
C GLN A 188 26.78 -24.99 44.31
N ASN A 189 26.46 -24.85 43.02
CA ASN A 189 27.17 -25.56 41.95
C ASN A 189 28.57 -25.01 41.65
N GLY A 190 28.84 -23.75 42.02
CA GLY A 190 30.11 -23.09 41.71
C GLY A 190 31.28 -23.45 42.60
N PHE A 191 31.03 -23.96 43.81
CA PHE A 191 32.05 -24.20 44.84
C PHE A 191 31.74 -25.48 45.60
N PHE A 192 32.71 -26.38 45.72
CA PHE A 192 32.51 -27.72 46.25
C PHE A 192 33.80 -28.32 46.82
N LEU A 193 33.67 -29.43 47.54
CA LEU A 193 34.80 -30.24 48.01
C LEU A 193 34.95 -31.46 47.10
N ALA A 194 36.18 -31.91 46.90
CA ALA A 194 36.46 -33.14 46.16
C ALA A 194 37.54 -33.93 46.88
N LYS A 195 37.41 -35.25 46.95
CA LYS A 195 38.45 -36.14 47.47
C LYS A 195 38.65 -37.37 46.59
N LYS A 196 39.84 -37.96 46.65
CA LYS A 196 40.11 -39.28 46.09
C LYS A 196 40.07 -40.33 47.20
N VAL A 197 39.13 -41.26 47.11
CA VAL A 197 39.01 -42.38 48.05
C VAL A 197 39.70 -43.60 47.43
N ARG A 198 40.74 -44.10 48.09
CA ARG A 198 41.51 -45.28 47.66
C ARG A 198 41.03 -46.53 48.41
N ASN A 199 41.34 -47.72 47.88
CA ASN A 199 41.03 -49.02 48.49
C ASN A 199 39.52 -49.29 48.67
N VAL A 200 38.69 -48.81 47.74
CA VAL A 200 37.25 -49.12 47.69
C VAL A 200 37.05 -50.42 46.91
N ASP A 201 36.17 -51.30 47.38
CA ASP A 201 35.75 -52.47 46.61
C ASP A 201 34.84 -52.01 45.44
N LEU A 202 35.43 -51.97 44.23
CA LEU A 202 34.80 -51.47 43.02
C LEU A 202 33.88 -52.51 42.34
N SER A 203 33.78 -53.73 42.89
CA SER A 203 32.93 -54.80 42.34
C SER A 203 31.43 -54.49 42.40
N ASN A 204 30.98 -53.64 43.35
CA ASN A 204 29.57 -53.26 43.53
C ASN A 204 29.13 -52.02 42.72
N PHE A 205 30.03 -51.32 42.04
CA PHE A 205 29.70 -50.12 41.25
C PHE A 205 29.36 -50.43 39.77
N SER A 206 29.07 -51.70 39.46
CA SER A 206 28.80 -52.20 38.10
C SER A 206 27.37 -51.98 37.59
N GLU A 207 26.46 -51.37 38.35
CA GLU A 207 25.04 -51.21 37.97
C GLU A 207 24.69 -49.91 37.21
N ASP A 208 25.62 -48.95 37.07
CA ASP A 208 25.33 -47.63 36.44
C ASP A 208 25.32 -47.64 34.89
N GLY A 209 25.49 -48.80 34.24
CA GLY A 209 25.33 -48.95 32.78
C GLY A 209 26.42 -48.33 31.89
N ASN A 210 27.54 -47.86 32.46
CA ASN A 210 28.65 -47.25 31.71
C ASN A 210 29.99 -47.99 31.96
N SER A 211 30.27 -49.02 31.14
CA SER A 211 31.43 -49.92 31.32
C SER A 211 32.79 -49.21 31.24
N GLU A 212 32.90 -48.14 30.44
CA GLU A 212 34.14 -47.37 30.25
C GLU A 212 34.60 -46.68 31.55
N LEU A 213 33.66 -46.21 32.38
CA LEU A 213 33.98 -45.54 33.65
C LEU A 213 34.42 -46.53 34.74
N HIS A 214 33.86 -47.75 34.74
CA HIS A 214 34.23 -48.81 35.67
C HIS A 214 35.67 -49.28 35.44
N ASP A 215 36.04 -49.49 34.18
CA ASP A 215 37.39 -49.86 33.78
C ASP A 215 38.42 -48.79 34.15
N LEU A 216 38.09 -47.51 33.93
CA LEU A 216 38.98 -46.37 34.27
C LEU A 216 39.18 -46.21 35.78
N ASN A 217 38.15 -46.42 36.59
CA ASN A 217 38.25 -46.37 38.05
C ASN A 217 39.12 -47.53 38.59
N ASN A 218 38.96 -48.73 38.03
CA ASN A 218 39.79 -49.90 38.36
C ASN A 218 41.27 -49.69 37.96
N GLU A 219 41.54 -49.11 36.77
CA GLU A 219 42.89 -48.79 36.31
C GLU A 219 43.61 -47.81 37.24
N LYS A 220 42.88 -46.87 37.85
CA LYS A 220 43.46 -45.78 38.68
C LYS A 220 43.53 -46.10 40.18
N GLY A 221 42.70 -47.02 40.67
CA GLY A 221 42.69 -47.44 42.08
C GLY A 221 42.14 -46.40 43.05
N TYR A 222 41.36 -45.43 42.58
CA TYR A 222 40.68 -44.44 43.41
C TYR A 222 39.34 -43.98 42.81
N LEU A 223 38.45 -43.49 43.67
CA LEU A 223 37.16 -42.90 43.28
C LEU A 223 37.09 -41.42 43.68
N TRP A 224 36.55 -40.58 42.80
CA TRP A 224 36.19 -39.20 43.14
C TRP A 224 34.88 -39.16 43.93
N GLU A 225 34.90 -38.49 45.08
CA GLU A 225 33.72 -38.15 45.87
C GLU A 225 33.60 -36.62 45.97
N ILE A 226 32.39 -36.08 45.74
CA ILE A 226 32.12 -34.64 45.67
C ILE A 226 31.15 -34.23 46.79
N GLY A 227 31.50 -33.20 47.56
CA GLY A 227 30.76 -32.72 48.73
C GLY A 227 30.43 -31.23 48.69
N LYS A 228 29.52 -30.77 49.55
CA LYS A 228 29.26 -29.35 49.82
C LYS A 228 30.43 -28.72 50.54
N LEU A 229 30.56 -27.40 50.45
CA LEU A 229 31.46 -26.66 51.34
C LEU A 229 31.13 -26.87 52.83
N SER A 230 29.84 -26.99 53.19
CA SER A 230 29.42 -27.28 54.58
C SER A 230 29.93 -28.63 55.10
N ASP A 231 30.14 -29.59 54.21
CA ASP A 231 30.50 -30.96 54.60
C ASP A 231 31.92 -31.02 55.18
N PHE A 232 32.73 -29.98 54.95
CA PHE A 232 34.03 -29.81 55.62
C PHE A 232 33.87 -29.82 57.15
N GLU A 233 32.90 -29.05 57.66
CA GLU A 233 32.67 -28.93 59.11
C GLU A 233 32.08 -30.23 59.70
N THR A 234 31.50 -31.10 58.87
CA THR A 234 31.02 -32.42 59.26
C THR A 234 32.05 -33.55 59.02
N GLY A 235 33.28 -33.21 58.65
CA GLY A 235 34.37 -34.19 58.52
C GLY A 235 34.49 -34.86 57.16
N PHE A 236 34.13 -34.20 56.06
CA PHE A 236 34.22 -34.77 54.69
C PHE A 236 35.60 -35.35 54.32
N PHE A 237 36.68 -34.76 54.85
CA PHE A 237 38.07 -35.19 54.63
C PHE A 237 38.65 -36.07 55.74
N ASN A 238 37.84 -36.51 56.71
CA ASN A 238 38.32 -37.41 57.75
C ASN A 238 38.86 -38.71 57.13
N ASP A 239 40.00 -39.18 57.65
CA ASP A 239 40.68 -40.41 57.21
C ASP A 239 41.17 -40.40 55.75
N ILE A 240 41.27 -39.22 55.11
CA ILE A 240 41.81 -39.06 53.76
C ILE A 240 43.20 -38.41 53.80
N PRO A 241 44.20 -38.93 53.06
CA PRO A 241 45.51 -38.30 52.95
C PRO A 241 45.42 -36.85 52.42
N PRO A 242 46.20 -35.88 52.96
CA PRO A 242 46.14 -34.47 52.54
C PRO A 242 46.33 -34.23 51.04
N GLU A 243 47.11 -35.06 50.35
CA GLU A 243 47.34 -35.02 48.90
C GLU A 243 46.11 -35.37 48.06
N ASP A 244 45.13 -36.05 48.65
CA ASP A 244 43.89 -36.50 48.04
C ASP A 244 42.68 -35.66 48.48
N CYS A 245 42.90 -34.57 49.24
CA CYS A 245 41.88 -33.61 49.68
C CYS A 245 41.93 -32.32 48.85
N TYR A 246 40.81 -31.93 48.21
CA TYR A 246 40.75 -30.77 47.32
C TYR A 246 39.57 -29.85 47.65
N VAL A 247 39.84 -28.56 47.84
CA VAL A 247 38.80 -27.53 47.84
C VAL A 247 38.67 -27.00 46.42
N SER A 248 37.46 -26.99 45.88
CA SER A 248 37.22 -26.87 44.44
C SER A 248 36.29 -25.71 44.12
N PHE A 249 36.49 -25.12 42.96
CA PHE A 249 35.55 -24.16 42.38
C PHE A 249 35.56 -24.26 40.87
N VAL A 250 34.46 -23.86 40.25
CA VAL A 250 34.37 -23.75 38.81
C VAL A 250 35.17 -22.53 38.37
N ASP A 251 36.22 -22.79 37.61
CA ASP A 251 37.18 -21.78 37.16
C ASP A 251 36.94 -21.44 35.68
N SER A 252 36.50 -20.21 35.41
CA SER A 252 36.28 -19.74 34.03
C SER A 252 37.55 -19.24 33.34
N SER A 253 38.71 -19.32 34.00
CA SER A 253 39.99 -18.94 33.41
C SER A 253 40.50 -19.99 32.42
N THR A 254 41.03 -19.52 31.29
CA THR A 254 41.75 -20.38 30.34
C THR A 254 43.27 -20.18 30.38
N TYR A 255 43.77 -19.34 31.30
CA TYR A 255 45.21 -19.18 31.54
C TYR A 255 45.83 -20.46 32.11
N ALA A 256 47.06 -20.76 31.70
CA ALA A 256 47.76 -22.00 32.08
C ALA A 256 47.88 -22.22 33.60
N GLU A 257 48.12 -21.16 34.38
CA GLU A 257 48.34 -21.23 35.83
C GLU A 257 47.59 -20.18 36.66
N ASN A 258 46.87 -19.26 36.01
CA ASN A 258 46.20 -18.16 36.70
C ASN A 258 44.72 -18.53 36.89
N PRO A 259 44.25 -18.81 38.11
CA PRO A 259 42.84 -19.08 38.39
C PRO A 259 41.98 -17.82 38.24
N SER A 260 40.68 -18.00 38.00
CA SER A 260 39.73 -16.89 37.92
C SER A 260 39.49 -16.20 39.27
N TRP A 261 38.94 -15.00 39.16
CA TRP A 261 38.74 -14.05 40.24
C TRP A 261 38.09 -14.59 41.54
N PRO A 262 37.06 -15.47 41.51
CA PRO A 262 36.36 -15.92 42.72
C PRO A 262 37.24 -16.67 43.74
N LEU A 263 38.36 -17.24 43.31
CA LEU A 263 39.27 -17.94 44.22
C LEU A 263 39.74 -17.06 45.37
N ARG A 264 39.86 -15.74 45.17
CA ARG A 264 40.24 -14.80 46.24
C ARG A 264 39.30 -14.89 47.44
N ASN A 265 37.98 -14.93 47.19
CA ASN A 265 36.97 -14.99 48.23
C ASN A 265 36.92 -16.39 48.88
N LEU A 266 37.08 -17.44 48.07
CA LEU A 266 37.16 -18.82 48.58
C LEU A 266 38.36 -19.03 49.52
N LEU A 267 39.54 -18.48 49.18
CA LEU A 267 40.73 -18.55 50.04
C LEU A 267 40.53 -17.85 51.39
N TRP A 268 39.70 -16.81 51.42
CA TRP A 268 39.32 -16.14 52.66
C TRP A 268 38.42 -17.05 53.51
N LEU A 269 37.43 -17.70 52.91
CA LEU A 269 36.60 -18.72 53.57
C LEU A 269 37.43 -19.88 54.12
N ILE A 270 38.35 -20.44 53.34
CA ILE A 270 39.22 -21.56 53.75
C ILE A 270 40.03 -21.18 55.00
N ARG A 271 40.63 -19.98 55.01
CA ARG A 271 41.41 -19.54 56.19
C ARG A 271 40.53 -19.27 57.40
N GLN A 272 39.35 -18.70 57.20
CA GLN A 272 38.49 -18.28 58.30
C GLN A 272 37.65 -19.40 58.91
N ARG A 273 37.02 -20.24 58.08
CA ARG A 273 36.15 -21.32 58.55
C ARG A 273 36.87 -22.66 58.62
N PHE A 274 37.62 -23.02 57.58
CA PHE A 274 38.29 -24.33 57.53
C PHE A 274 39.60 -24.36 58.33
N ARG A 275 40.15 -23.19 58.70
CA ARG A 275 41.39 -23.02 59.48
C ARG A 275 42.60 -23.74 58.86
N LEU A 276 42.61 -23.87 57.54
CA LEU A 276 43.73 -24.49 56.82
C LEU A 276 44.80 -23.46 56.47
N SER A 277 46.06 -23.82 56.73
CA SER A 277 47.25 -23.08 56.28
C SER A 277 47.86 -23.66 55.00
N LYS A 278 47.50 -24.90 54.65
CA LYS A 278 47.86 -25.60 53.40
C LYS A 278 46.62 -26.22 52.77
N VAL A 279 46.46 -26.07 51.46
CA VAL A 279 45.29 -26.57 50.73
C VAL A 279 45.62 -26.87 49.27
N ASN A 280 45.04 -27.93 48.71
CA ASN A 280 45.06 -28.18 47.27
C ASN A 280 43.78 -27.58 46.65
N ILE A 281 43.94 -26.58 45.78
CA ILE A 281 42.83 -25.97 45.07
C ILE A 281 42.62 -26.66 43.73
N LEU A 282 41.48 -27.30 43.53
CA LEU A 282 41.06 -27.82 42.23
C LEU A 282 40.30 -26.73 41.46
N CYS A 283 40.94 -26.20 40.42
CA CYS A 283 40.33 -25.24 39.49
C CYS A 283 39.62 -26.03 38.38
N TYR A 284 38.30 -26.25 38.54
CA TYR A 284 37.51 -27.07 37.64
C TYR A 284 37.15 -26.31 36.35
N ARG A 285 37.64 -26.76 35.19
CA ARG A 285 37.62 -26.01 33.91
C ARG A 285 36.92 -26.75 32.76
N GLU A 286 36.24 -27.84 33.06
CA GLU A 286 35.63 -28.72 32.07
C GLU A 286 34.13 -28.44 31.90
N LEU A 287 33.67 -28.63 30.67
CA LEU A 287 32.26 -28.78 30.31
C LEU A 287 31.99 -30.25 30.06
N ARG A 288 30.75 -30.74 30.29
CA ARG A 288 30.45 -32.17 30.02
C ARG A 288 30.62 -32.50 28.55
N SER A 289 30.27 -31.56 27.68
CA SER A 289 30.45 -31.63 26.24
C SER A 289 31.92 -31.80 25.81
N ASN A 290 32.88 -31.42 26.65
CA ASN A 290 34.31 -31.51 26.36
C ASN A 290 35.11 -32.19 27.49
N ARG A 291 34.58 -33.31 27.99
CA ARG A 291 35.13 -34.05 29.15
C ARG A 291 36.56 -34.59 28.98
N TYR A 292 37.03 -34.77 27.74
CA TYR A 292 38.36 -35.29 27.41
C TYR A 292 39.46 -34.21 27.35
N ALA A 293 39.11 -32.92 27.50
CA ALA A 293 40.07 -31.83 27.31
C ALA A 293 41.13 -31.71 28.42
N ALA A 294 40.87 -32.24 29.62
CA ALA A 294 41.79 -32.19 30.77
C ALA A 294 42.39 -30.81 31.04
N ARG A 295 41.51 -29.81 31.18
CA ARG A 295 41.87 -28.40 31.37
C ARG A 295 41.99 -28.02 32.84
N SER A 296 41.37 -28.79 33.73
CA SER A 296 41.43 -28.66 35.19
C SER A 296 42.86 -28.68 35.67
N ILE A 297 43.13 -27.80 36.62
CA ILE A 297 44.44 -27.70 37.26
C ILE A 297 44.27 -27.78 38.78
N ILE A 298 45.26 -28.37 39.45
CA ILE A 298 45.35 -28.41 40.90
C ILE A 298 46.53 -27.52 41.30
N ILE A 299 46.25 -26.55 42.16
CA ILE A 299 47.24 -25.60 42.65
C ILE A 299 47.44 -25.85 44.15
N PRO A 300 48.59 -26.41 44.57
CA PRO A 300 48.93 -26.52 45.99
C PRO A 300 49.32 -25.14 46.53
N LEU A 301 48.61 -24.70 47.56
CA LEU A 301 48.77 -23.38 48.16
C LEU A 301 49.10 -23.49 49.65
N GLU A 302 49.93 -22.57 50.13
CA GLU A 302 50.23 -22.40 51.55
C GLU A 302 50.23 -20.92 51.95
N THR A 303 49.98 -20.68 53.23
CA THR A 303 50.10 -19.37 53.86
C THR A 303 50.82 -19.50 55.19
N GLU A 304 51.59 -18.48 55.56
CA GLU A 304 52.38 -18.41 56.80
C GLU A 304 51.50 -18.09 58.03
N ALA A 305 50.17 -18.02 57.87
CA ALA A 305 49.25 -17.66 58.92
C ALA A 305 49.02 -18.80 59.92
N THR A 306 49.42 -18.59 61.18
CA THR A 306 49.17 -19.49 62.32
C THR A 306 47.98 -19.08 63.19
N GLU A 307 47.50 -17.84 63.06
CA GLU A 307 46.40 -17.29 63.86
C GLU A 307 45.11 -17.03 63.04
N PRO A 308 43.92 -17.14 63.67
CA PRO A 308 42.65 -16.83 63.05
C PRO A 308 42.58 -15.37 62.58
N LEU A 309 41.92 -15.11 61.45
CA LEU A 309 41.75 -13.76 60.92
C LEU A 309 40.93 -12.89 61.89
N ASP A 310 41.37 -11.65 62.09
CA ASP A 310 40.63 -10.66 62.88
C ASP A 310 39.25 -10.38 62.27
N VAL A 311 38.21 -10.71 63.03
CA VAL A 311 36.80 -10.56 62.64
C VAL A 311 36.26 -9.16 62.96
N SER A 312 37.07 -8.27 63.54
CA SER A 312 36.65 -6.89 63.85
C SER A 312 36.81 -5.93 62.67
N LYS A 313 37.62 -6.28 61.65
CA LYS A 313 37.93 -5.41 60.51
C LYS A 313 37.77 -6.13 59.17
N VAL A 314 37.08 -5.47 58.25
CA VAL A 314 36.97 -5.93 56.86
C VAL A 314 38.34 -5.80 56.18
N PRO A 315 38.83 -6.84 55.47
CA PRO A 315 40.12 -6.77 54.80
C PRO A 315 40.12 -5.78 53.63
N LYS A 316 41.29 -5.50 53.07
CA LYS A 316 41.41 -4.69 51.85
C LYS A 316 40.60 -5.33 50.71
N VAL A 317 39.82 -4.51 50.02
CA VAL A 317 38.93 -4.92 48.92
C VAL A 317 39.40 -4.31 47.61
N THR A 318 39.38 -5.13 46.55
CA THR A 318 39.56 -4.67 45.15
C THR A 318 38.53 -5.34 44.26
N GLY A 319 38.23 -4.78 43.09
CA GLY A 319 37.27 -5.43 42.19
C GLY A 319 36.78 -4.64 40.99
N TRP A 320 37.11 -3.36 40.85
CA TRP A 320 36.64 -2.57 39.71
C TRP A 320 37.14 -3.12 38.38
N GLU A 321 36.21 -3.30 37.45
CA GLU A 321 36.51 -3.76 36.09
C GLU A 321 37.36 -2.72 35.36
N ARG A 322 38.30 -3.20 34.54
CA ARG A 322 39.10 -2.37 33.65
C ARG A 322 38.47 -2.32 32.25
N ASP A 323 38.66 -1.22 31.54
CA ASP A 323 38.28 -1.14 30.13
C ASP A 323 39.26 -1.90 29.22
N SER A 324 39.03 -1.86 27.90
CA SER A 324 39.90 -2.47 26.90
C SER A 324 41.32 -1.88 26.87
N GLU A 325 41.53 -0.69 27.43
CA GLU A 325 42.84 -0.05 27.60
C GLU A 325 43.46 -0.33 28.98
N ALA A 326 42.91 -1.29 29.73
CA ALA A 326 43.32 -1.66 31.08
C ALA A 326 43.20 -0.53 32.14
N LYS A 327 42.43 0.53 31.87
CA LYS A 327 42.17 1.65 32.78
C LYS A 327 40.92 1.40 33.63
N LEU A 328 40.94 1.93 34.86
CA LEU A 328 39.80 1.88 35.77
C LEU A 328 38.79 2.98 35.40
N ARG A 329 37.88 2.68 34.47
CA ARG A 329 36.84 3.61 34.04
C ARG A 329 35.55 2.91 33.66
N ALA A 330 34.45 3.65 33.80
CA ALA A 330 33.14 3.24 33.31
C ALA A 330 33.12 3.10 31.77
N ARG A 331 32.29 2.18 31.30
CA ARG A 331 32.02 1.91 29.88
C ARG A 331 30.73 2.61 29.46
N VAL A 332 30.60 2.85 28.15
CA VAL A 332 29.40 3.42 27.53
C VAL A 332 29.00 2.55 26.36
N ALA A 333 27.78 2.01 26.40
CA ALA A 333 27.15 1.33 25.27
C ALA A 333 26.21 2.31 24.55
N ASN A 334 26.37 2.45 23.23
CA ASN A 334 25.45 3.20 22.38
C ASN A 334 24.48 2.22 21.73
N LEU A 335 23.21 2.30 22.11
CA LEU A 335 22.16 1.38 21.70
C LEU A 335 21.14 2.02 20.75
N ALA A 336 21.38 3.28 20.35
CA ALA A 336 20.47 4.03 19.49
C ALA A 336 20.14 3.26 18.20
N ASP A 337 21.13 2.64 17.57
CA ASP A 337 20.93 1.90 16.32
C ASP A 337 20.07 0.63 16.46
N TYR A 338 19.87 0.14 17.70
CA TYR A 338 19.10 -1.07 18.00
C TYR A 338 17.78 -0.80 18.73
N MET A 339 17.63 0.39 19.31
CA MET A 339 16.51 0.71 20.21
C MET A 339 15.76 1.99 19.82
N ASP A 340 16.37 2.90 19.07
CA ASP A 340 15.70 4.12 18.60
C ASP A 340 14.76 3.77 17.44
N PRO A 341 13.43 3.88 17.62
CA PRO A 341 12.47 3.50 16.58
C PRO A 341 12.66 4.28 15.28
N ALA A 342 13.13 5.53 15.35
CA ALA A 342 13.38 6.35 14.16
C ALA A 342 14.57 5.81 13.36
N ARG A 343 15.69 5.49 14.04
CA ARG A 343 16.87 4.90 13.37
C ARG A 343 16.61 3.49 12.85
N LEU A 344 15.84 2.69 13.58
CA LEU A 344 15.41 1.37 13.12
C LEU A 344 14.56 1.47 11.84
N ALA A 345 13.66 2.45 11.78
CA ALA A 345 12.90 2.75 10.57
C ALA A 345 13.83 3.17 9.42
N ASP A 346 14.78 4.08 9.65
CA ASP A 346 15.78 4.51 8.65
C ASP A 346 16.57 3.31 8.09
N GLN A 347 17.12 2.48 8.97
CA GLN A 347 17.90 1.30 8.56
C GLN A 347 17.05 0.29 7.78
N SER A 348 15.80 0.07 8.20
CA SER A 348 14.89 -0.85 7.52
C SER A 348 14.50 -0.36 6.12
N VAL A 349 14.19 0.93 5.98
CA VAL A 349 13.88 1.54 4.66
C VAL A 349 15.10 1.46 3.75
N ASP A 350 16.29 1.84 4.23
CA ASP A 350 17.52 1.78 3.46
C ASP A 350 17.90 0.34 3.07
N LEU A 351 17.69 -0.62 3.97
CA LEU A 351 17.98 -2.04 3.70
C LEU A 351 17.12 -2.56 2.55
N ASN A 352 15.83 -2.24 2.51
CA ASN A 352 14.95 -2.65 1.41
C ASN A 352 15.45 -2.17 0.04
N LEU A 353 15.88 -0.91 -0.05
CA LEU A 353 16.46 -0.36 -1.26
C LEU A 353 17.81 -1.00 -1.61
N LYS A 354 18.69 -1.20 -0.62
CA LYS A 354 19.98 -1.89 -0.80
C LYS A 354 19.78 -3.33 -1.29
N LEU A 355 18.74 -4.02 -0.85
CA LEU A 355 18.39 -5.36 -1.33
C LEU A 355 18.02 -5.36 -2.82
N MET A 356 17.31 -4.33 -3.33
CA MET A 356 17.05 -4.18 -4.77
C MET A 356 18.36 -4.07 -5.55
N LYS A 357 19.29 -3.22 -5.06
CA LYS A 357 20.62 -3.08 -5.65
C LYS A 357 21.39 -4.39 -5.64
N TRP A 358 21.54 -5.04 -4.48
CA TRP A 358 22.37 -6.24 -4.35
C TRP A 358 21.81 -7.47 -5.06
N ARG A 359 20.48 -7.64 -5.10
CA ARG A 359 19.84 -8.85 -5.64
C ARG A 359 19.45 -8.74 -7.11
N ILE A 360 19.09 -7.54 -7.59
CA ILE A 360 18.45 -7.37 -8.90
C ILE A 360 19.27 -6.46 -9.81
N SER A 361 19.73 -5.30 -9.33
CA SER A 361 20.39 -4.30 -10.17
C SER A 361 21.64 -3.71 -9.50
N PRO A 362 22.81 -4.38 -9.58
CA PRO A 362 24.02 -3.99 -8.84
C PRO A 362 24.57 -2.60 -9.15
N ASN A 363 24.31 -2.09 -10.36
CA ASN A 363 24.74 -0.76 -10.80
C ASN A 363 23.73 0.35 -10.46
N LEU A 364 22.64 0.04 -9.76
CA LEU A 364 21.68 1.04 -9.26
C LEU A 364 22.36 2.01 -8.27
N ASP A 365 22.28 3.30 -8.56
CA ASP A 365 22.72 4.39 -7.69
C ASP A 365 21.54 4.89 -6.84
N LEU A 366 21.42 4.31 -5.65
CA LEU A 366 20.42 4.70 -4.65
C LEU A 366 20.74 6.06 -4.01
N ASP A 367 22.02 6.44 -3.98
CA ASP A 367 22.46 7.70 -3.39
C ASP A 367 22.06 8.89 -4.26
N ALA A 368 22.13 8.73 -5.59
CA ALA A 368 21.63 9.73 -6.52
C ALA A 368 20.14 10.03 -6.27
N VAL A 369 19.33 8.99 -6.01
CA VAL A 369 17.90 9.15 -5.71
C VAL A 369 17.68 9.76 -4.34
N SER A 370 18.33 9.24 -3.29
CA SER A 370 18.09 9.69 -1.91
C SER A 370 18.48 11.15 -1.65
N ARG A 371 19.56 11.62 -2.29
CA ARG A 371 20.07 12.99 -2.16
C ARG A 371 19.30 14.03 -3.00
N THR A 372 18.48 13.61 -3.95
CA THR A 372 17.74 14.53 -4.83
C THR A 372 16.71 15.30 -4.03
N LYS A 373 16.77 16.63 -4.06
CA LYS A 373 15.78 17.51 -3.42
C LYS A 373 14.59 17.73 -4.36
N CYS A 374 13.40 17.34 -3.94
CA CYS A 374 12.20 17.37 -4.76
C CYS A 374 11.24 18.49 -4.33
N LEU A 375 10.96 19.44 -5.23
CA LEU A 375 9.92 20.45 -5.07
C LEU A 375 8.63 19.98 -5.74
N LEU A 376 7.54 19.85 -4.98
CA LEU A 376 6.22 19.45 -5.45
C LEU A 376 5.29 20.67 -5.53
N LEU A 377 5.05 21.16 -6.74
CA LEU A 377 4.10 22.23 -7.00
C LEU A 377 2.69 21.65 -7.16
N GLY A 378 1.96 21.65 -6.06
CA GLY A 378 0.65 21.01 -5.90
C GLY A 378 0.69 19.90 -4.85
N ALA A 379 -0.09 20.05 -3.78
CA ALA A 379 -0.31 19.07 -2.71
C ALA A 379 -1.67 18.35 -2.85
N GLY A 380 -2.28 18.41 -4.04
CA GLY A 380 -3.51 17.70 -4.38
C GLY A 380 -3.30 16.19 -4.58
N THR A 381 -4.13 15.58 -5.42
CA THR A 381 -4.14 14.12 -5.67
C THR A 381 -2.78 13.64 -6.14
N LEU A 382 -2.18 14.31 -7.13
CA LEU A 382 -0.85 13.97 -7.64
C LEU A 382 0.24 14.16 -6.59
N GLY A 383 0.31 15.33 -5.93
CA GLY A 383 1.32 15.61 -4.91
C GLY A 383 1.35 14.58 -3.78
N SER A 384 0.17 14.13 -3.36
CA SER A 384 0.04 13.11 -2.31
C SER A 384 0.56 11.73 -2.73
N TYR A 385 0.31 11.29 -3.97
CA TYR A 385 0.82 10.00 -4.45
C TYR A 385 2.30 10.07 -4.86
N VAL A 386 2.72 11.15 -5.52
CA VAL A 386 4.12 11.37 -5.93
C VAL A 386 5.03 11.37 -4.70
N SER A 387 4.69 12.11 -3.65
CA SER A 387 5.50 12.15 -2.43
C SER A 387 5.62 10.79 -1.74
N ARG A 388 4.55 9.99 -1.67
CA ARG A 388 4.61 8.61 -1.14
C ARG A 388 5.53 7.71 -1.97
N ASN A 389 5.50 7.83 -3.30
CA ASN A 389 6.39 7.07 -4.17
C ASN A 389 7.85 7.53 -4.05
N LEU A 390 8.11 8.84 -3.95
CA LEU A 390 9.46 9.39 -3.70
C LEU A 390 10.02 8.89 -2.37
N LEU A 391 9.19 8.87 -1.33
CA LEU A 391 9.56 8.33 -0.03
C LEU A 391 9.92 6.84 -0.11
N GLY A 392 9.14 6.05 -0.88
CA GLY A 392 9.42 4.65 -1.15
C GLY A 392 10.76 4.41 -1.86
N TRP A 393 11.20 5.36 -2.69
CA TRP A 393 12.52 5.37 -3.35
C TRP A 393 13.67 5.91 -2.47
N GLY A 394 13.37 6.33 -1.24
CA GLY A 394 14.38 6.81 -0.30
C GLY A 394 14.73 8.29 -0.42
N VAL A 395 13.93 9.10 -1.13
CA VAL A 395 14.12 10.55 -1.18
C VAL A 395 13.98 11.15 0.22
N ARG A 396 14.95 11.98 0.63
CA ARG A 396 14.99 12.55 1.98
C ARG A 396 14.45 13.97 2.08
N LYS A 397 14.51 14.78 1.01
CA LYS A 397 14.04 16.18 1.02
C LYS A 397 12.87 16.39 0.06
N ILE A 398 11.69 16.69 0.60
CA ILE A 398 10.46 16.91 -0.18
C ILE A 398 9.78 18.20 0.30
N THR A 399 9.59 19.15 -0.61
CA THR A 399 8.96 20.44 -0.29
C THR A 399 7.66 20.60 -1.06
N PHE A 400 6.57 20.93 -0.37
CA PHE A 400 5.26 21.16 -0.98
C PHE A 400 4.98 22.65 -1.16
N VAL A 401 4.36 22.99 -2.28
CA VAL A 401 3.77 24.31 -2.55
C VAL A 401 2.31 24.11 -2.94
N ASP A 402 1.38 24.71 -2.18
CA ASP A 402 -0.05 24.67 -2.47
C ASP A 402 -0.77 25.78 -1.69
N TYR A 403 -1.65 26.54 -2.35
CA TYR A 403 -2.42 27.62 -1.71
C TYR A 403 -3.74 27.13 -1.09
N GLY A 404 -4.19 25.94 -1.48
CA GLY A 404 -5.49 25.40 -1.12
C GLY A 404 -5.60 24.91 0.33
N ARG A 405 -6.84 24.66 0.74
CA ARG A 405 -7.20 24.05 2.02
C ARG A 405 -7.82 22.68 1.81
N VAL A 406 -7.65 21.78 2.78
CA VAL A 406 -8.23 20.43 2.74
C VAL A 406 -9.75 20.54 2.84
N SER A 407 -10.47 20.00 1.86
CA SER A 407 -11.94 19.92 1.88
C SER A 407 -12.43 18.48 2.12
N PHE A 408 -13.68 18.30 2.53
CA PHE A 408 -14.26 16.99 2.86
C PHE A 408 -14.16 15.93 1.75
N SER A 409 -14.06 16.33 0.48
CA SER A 409 -13.89 15.40 -0.65
C SER A 409 -12.44 15.00 -0.91
N ASN A 410 -11.47 15.66 -0.26
CA ASN A 410 -10.04 15.46 -0.50
C ASN A 410 -9.50 14.15 0.09
N PRO A 411 -9.73 13.76 1.37
CA PRO A 411 -9.08 12.60 1.99
C PRO A 411 -9.21 11.29 1.20
N VAL A 412 -10.35 11.06 0.55
CA VAL A 412 -10.60 9.84 -0.25
C VAL A 412 -9.81 9.78 -1.57
N ARG A 413 -9.17 10.89 -1.99
CA ARG A 413 -8.35 10.99 -3.21
C ARG A 413 -6.91 11.45 -2.94
N GLN A 414 -6.67 12.10 -1.80
CA GLN A 414 -5.41 12.74 -1.45
C GLN A 414 -4.86 12.04 -0.19
N PRO A 415 -4.08 10.95 -0.36
CA PRO A 415 -3.73 10.02 0.73
C PRO A 415 -2.78 10.56 1.80
N LEU A 416 -2.58 11.88 1.87
CA LEU A 416 -1.87 12.55 2.96
C LEU A 416 -2.81 13.25 3.96
N PHE A 417 -4.11 13.32 3.65
CA PHE A 417 -5.08 14.03 4.48
C PHE A 417 -6.10 13.07 5.08
N GLU A 418 -6.50 13.37 6.32
CA GLU A 418 -7.51 12.63 7.06
C GLU A 418 -8.80 13.44 7.18
N PHE A 419 -9.89 12.82 7.64
CA PHE A 419 -11.16 13.51 7.87
C PHE A 419 -11.00 14.72 8.80
N ASP A 420 -10.22 14.56 9.87
CA ASP A 420 -9.98 15.60 10.87
C ASP A 420 -9.27 16.84 10.30
N ASP A 421 -8.54 16.68 9.20
CA ASP A 421 -7.88 17.79 8.52
C ASP A 421 -8.87 18.70 7.77
N CYS A 422 -10.13 18.28 7.61
CA CYS A 422 -11.21 19.05 6.98
C CYS A 422 -11.96 19.95 7.97
N LEU A 423 -11.85 19.69 9.27
CA LEU A 423 -12.60 20.39 10.30
C LEU A 423 -12.15 21.85 10.44
N GLY A 424 -13.02 22.73 10.96
CA GLY A 424 -12.68 24.14 11.20
C GLY A 424 -12.36 24.95 9.94
N GLY A 425 -12.97 24.61 8.79
CA GLY A 425 -12.68 25.26 7.50
C GLY A 425 -11.47 24.68 6.76
N GLY A 426 -11.00 23.50 7.19
CA GLY A 426 -9.92 22.74 6.56
C GLY A 426 -8.54 23.30 6.86
N LYS A 427 -7.53 22.45 7.06
CA LYS A 427 -6.13 22.89 7.22
C LYS A 427 -5.52 23.31 5.88
N ALA A 428 -4.46 24.13 5.91
CA ALA A 428 -3.69 24.44 4.70
C ALA A 428 -2.99 23.19 4.17
N LYS A 429 -3.09 22.93 2.86
CA LYS A 429 -2.66 21.65 2.27
C LYS A 429 -1.17 21.41 2.36
N ALA A 430 -0.34 22.37 1.93
CA ALA A 430 1.10 22.16 1.86
C ALA A 430 1.74 21.87 3.23
N PRO A 431 1.49 22.66 4.30
CA PRO A 431 2.03 22.34 5.63
C PRO A 431 1.51 21.00 6.18
N GLN A 432 0.22 20.70 5.99
CA GLN A 432 -0.37 19.44 6.47
C GLN A 432 0.20 18.22 5.73
N ALA A 433 0.45 18.34 4.42
CA ALA A 433 1.09 17.29 3.64
C ALA A 433 2.52 17.00 4.12
N ALA A 434 3.26 18.06 4.48
CA ALA A 434 4.61 17.92 5.02
C ALA A 434 4.62 17.18 6.36
N GLU A 435 3.71 17.55 7.28
CA GLU A 435 3.54 16.87 8.56
C GLU A 435 3.04 15.43 8.39
N ALA A 436 2.18 15.15 7.42
CA ALA A 436 1.77 13.80 7.09
C ALA A 436 2.95 12.92 6.65
N LEU A 437 3.89 13.43 5.85
CA LEU A 437 5.10 12.69 5.50
C LEU A 437 5.98 12.39 6.71
N LYS A 438 6.16 13.35 7.62
CA LYS A 438 6.93 13.14 8.87
C LYS A 438 6.26 12.10 9.78
N ARG A 439 4.92 12.04 9.80
CA ARG A 439 4.16 10.98 10.49
C ARG A 439 4.39 9.60 9.87
N ILE A 440 4.53 9.53 8.54
CA ILE A 440 4.80 8.26 7.83
C ILE A 440 6.24 7.80 8.04
N TYR A 441 7.20 8.71 7.92
CA TYR A 441 8.62 8.44 8.08
C TYR A 441 9.33 9.64 8.72
N PRO A 442 9.69 9.57 10.01
CA PRO A 442 10.30 10.69 10.73
C PRO A 442 11.64 11.17 10.17
N GLY A 443 12.36 10.33 9.42
CA GLY A 443 13.65 10.66 8.80
C GLY A 443 13.56 11.54 7.55
N VAL A 444 12.36 11.93 7.10
CA VAL A 444 12.18 12.85 5.96
C VAL A 444 12.32 14.32 6.39
N GLU A 445 13.12 15.08 5.65
CA GLU A 445 13.11 16.54 5.68
C GLU A 445 11.98 17.03 4.79
N SER A 446 10.84 17.39 5.40
CA SER A 446 9.65 17.82 4.67
C SER A 446 9.14 19.18 5.16
N GLU A 447 8.88 20.07 4.22
CA GLU A 447 8.34 21.42 4.48
C GLU A 447 7.22 21.78 3.50
N GLY A 448 6.34 22.70 3.91
CA GLY A 448 5.17 23.08 3.14
C GLY A 448 4.94 24.58 3.14
N HIS A 449 4.81 25.17 1.95
CA HIS A 449 4.58 26.60 1.75
C HIS A 449 3.19 26.86 1.18
N THR A 450 2.39 27.63 1.93
CA THR A 450 1.12 28.16 1.44
C THR A 450 1.39 29.33 0.50
N LEU A 451 1.53 29.03 -0.79
CA LEU A 451 2.03 29.95 -1.81
C LEU A 451 1.17 29.84 -3.07
N SER A 452 0.74 30.99 -3.62
CA SER A 452 -0.03 31.03 -4.85
C SER A 452 0.91 31.18 -6.05
N VAL A 453 0.78 30.31 -7.04
CA VAL A 453 1.55 30.44 -8.29
C VAL A 453 0.80 31.34 -9.27
N PRO A 454 1.41 32.43 -9.76
CA PRO A 454 0.78 33.31 -10.74
C PRO A 454 0.38 32.57 -12.02
N MET A 455 -0.85 32.79 -12.49
CA MET A 455 -1.41 32.13 -13.67
C MET A 455 -1.34 33.05 -14.89
N LEU A 456 -0.82 32.55 -16.02
CA LEU A 456 -0.69 33.35 -17.25
C LEU A 456 -2.06 33.91 -17.71
N GLY A 457 -2.09 35.20 -18.08
CA GLY A 457 -3.30 35.88 -18.58
C GLY A 457 -4.32 36.27 -17.50
N HIS A 458 -4.03 36.05 -16.22
CA HIS A 458 -4.88 36.50 -15.12
C HIS A 458 -4.31 37.78 -14.48
N PRO A 459 -5.01 38.93 -14.59
CA PRO A 459 -4.56 40.16 -13.98
C PRO A 459 -4.64 40.07 -12.45
N PHE A 460 -3.70 40.71 -11.77
CA PHE A 460 -3.65 40.79 -10.31
C PHE A 460 -3.89 42.23 -9.83
N THR A 461 -4.40 42.36 -8.61
CA THR A 461 -4.68 43.67 -7.97
C THR A 461 -3.63 44.07 -6.94
N ASP A 462 -2.88 43.12 -6.39
CA ASP A 462 -1.86 43.33 -5.36
C ASP A 462 -0.48 42.90 -5.89
N GLU A 463 0.23 43.85 -6.49
CA GLU A 463 1.55 43.59 -7.08
C GLU A 463 2.59 43.15 -6.05
N ALA A 464 2.58 43.76 -4.86
CA ALA A 464 3.57 43.48 -3.84
C ALA A 464 3.49 42.03 -3.36
N LYS A 465 2.26 41.52 -3.15
CA LYS A 465 2.04 40.11 -2.79
C LYS A 465 2.46 39.15 -3.90
N VAL A 466 2.03 39.40 -5.15
CA VAL A 466 2.34 38.49 -6.27
C VAL A 466 3.84 38.47 -6.55
N LYS A 467 4.53 39.61 -6.40
CA LYS A 467 5.99 39.66 -6.49
C LYS A 467 6.66 38.87 -5.37
N ALA A 468 6.19 39.00 -4.13
CA ALA A 468 6.72 38.21 -3.01
C ALA A 468 6.52 36.70 -3.23
N ASP A 469 5.36 36.31 -3.76
CA ASP A 469 5.07 34.92 -4.10
C ASP A 469 5.99 34.42 -5.24
N PHE A 470 6.24 35.26 -6.25
CA PHE A 470 7.20 35.00 -7.32
C PHE A 470 8.63 34.81 -6.80
N ASP A 471 9.12 35.74 -5.96
CA ASP A 471 10.46 35.70 -5.39
C ASP A 471 10.65 34.42 -4.55
N LYS A 472 9.61 34.05 -3.77
CA LYS A 472 9.64 32.82 -2.98
C LYS A 472 9.62 31.56 -3.84
N LEU A 473 8.80 31.53 -4.91
CA LEU A 473 8.76 30.41 -5.85
C LEU A 473 10.12 30.22 -6.54
N GLN A 474 10.75 31.32 -6.97
CA GLN A 474 12.08 31.30 -7.59
C GLN A 474 13.13 30.73 -6.63
N GLN A 475 13.16 31.23 -5.38
CA GLN A 475 14.04 30.69 -4.34
C GLN A 475 13.87 29.17 -4.17
N LEU A 476 12.61 28.69 -4.08
CA LEU A 476 12.34 27.26 -3.92
C LEU A 476 12.80 26.45 -5.13
N ILE A 477 12.63 26.96 -6.36
CA ILE A 477 13.12 26.26 -7.55
C ILE A 477 14.65 26.18 -7.55
N ASP A 478 15.33 27.25 -7.14
CA ASP A 478 16.79 27.31 -7.08
C ASP A 478 17.38 26.38 -6.01
N ASP A 479 16.70 26.23 -4.87
CA ASP A 479 17.13 25.38 -3.75
C ASP A 479 16.95 23.86 -3.99
N HIS A 480 16.18 23.48 -5.02
CA HIS A 480 15.81 22.09 -5.32
C HIS A 480 16.42 21.56 -6.63
N ASP A 481 16.53 20.25 -6.77
CA ASP A 481 17.15 19.59 -7.93
C ASP A 481 16.11 19.17 -8.98
N ALA A 482 14.97 18.67 -8.52
CA ALA A 482 13.86 18.20 -9.34
C ALA A 482 12.55 18.92 -8.98
N ILE A 483 11.90 19.50 -9.99
CA ILE A 483 10.67 20.29 -9.86
C ILE A 483 9.53 19.50 -10.48
N PHE A 484 8.52 19.18 -9.68
CA PHE A 484 7.33 18.47 -10.11
C PHE A 484 6.17 19.42 -10.30
N LEU A 485 5.65 19.48 -11.52
CA LEU A 485 4.47 20.25 -11.89
C LEU A 485 3.24 19.36 -11.72
N LEU A 486 2.54 19.49 -10.59
CA LEU A 486 1.42 18.65 -10.16
C LEU A 486 0.14 19.48 -9.95
N MET A 487 0.05 20.56 -10.70
CA MET A 487 -0.96 21.60 -10.59
C MET A 487 -2.25 21.17 -11.28
N ASP A 488 -3.34 21.88 -11.03
CA ASP A 488 -4.69 21.53 -11.47
C ASP A 488 -5.16 22.29 -12.73
N SER A 489 -4.37 23.24 -13.21
CA SER A 489 -4.65 24.02 -14.42
C SER A 489 -3.42 24.13 -15.32
N ARG A 490 -3.65 24.41 -16.60
CA ARG A 490 -2.59 24.60 -17.58
C ARG A 490 -1.83 25.91 -17.36
N GLU A 491 -2.55 26.98 -17.02
CA GLU A 491 -2.03 28.35 -16.85
C GLU A 491 -1.05 28.42 -15.69
N SER A 492 -1.34 27.69 -14.61
CA SER A 492 -0.51 27.67 -13.41
C SER A 492 0.82 26.93 -13.62
N ARG A 493 0.90 25.99 -14.58
CA ARG A 493 2.15 25.30 -14.96
C ARG A 493 3.12 26.17 -15.75
N TRP A 494 2.65 27.27 -16.35
CA TRP A 494 3.45 28.07 -17.29
C TRP A 494 4.69 28.66 -16.62
N LEU A 495 4.52 29.44 -15.55
CA LEU A 495 5.62 30.13 -14.89
C LEU A 495 6.66 29.15 -14.32
N PRO A 496 6.28 28.09 -13.57
CA PRO A 496 7.23 27.07 -13.13
C PRO A 496 7.99 26.36 -14.26
N SER A 497 7.35 26.19 -15.44
CA SER A 497 8.02 25.61 -16.60
C SER A 497 9.12 26.52 -17.14
N VAL A 498 8.85 27.83 -17.22
CA VAL A 498 9.84 28.84 -17.62
C VAL A 498 10.98 28.90 -16.60
N MET A 499 10.67 29.05 -15.31
CA MET A 499 11.66 29.12 -14.23
C MET A 499 12.56 27.87 -14.18
N GLY A 500 11.96 26.67 -14.16
CA GLY A 500 12.71 25.43 -14.07
C GLY A 500 13.59 25.18 -15.29
N LYS A 501 13.12 25.54 -16.49
CA LYS A 501 13.92 25.44 -17.72
C LYS A 501 15.06 26.47 -17.71
N ALA A 502 14.77 27.73 -17.37
CA ALA A 502 15.76 28.80 -17.33
C ALA A 502 16.89 28.54 -16.33
N ALA A 503 16.56 27.95 -15.18
CA ALA A 503 17.50 27.55 -14.13
C ALA A 503 18.20 26.19 -14.38
N GLY A 504 17.89 25.50 -15.49
CA GLY A 504 18.49 24.21 -15.83
C GLY A 504 18.17 23.09 -14.84
N LYS A 505 16.94 23.08 -14.29
CA LYS A 505 16.48 22.07 -13.33
C LYS A 505 15.86 20.86 -14.04
N ILE A 506 15.77 19.74 -13.32
CA ILE A 506 14.99 18.59 -13.79
C ILE A 506 13.51 18.94 -13.61
N VAL A 507 12.75 19.11 -14.70
CA VAL A 507 11.31 19.41 -14.60
C VAL A 507 10.50 18.18 -15.01
N MET A 508 9.70 17.70 -14.06
CA MET A 508 8.82 16.55 -14.18
C MET A 508 7.38 17.04 -14.18
N ASN A 509 6.58 16.65 -15.17
CA ASN A 509 5.22 17.13 -15.30
C ASN A 509 4.23 15.96 -15.39
N ALA A 510 3.15 16.05 -14.62
CA ALA A 510 2.01 15.17 -14.78
C ALA A 510 0.71 15.96 -14.85
N ALA A 511 -0.13 15.58 -15.81
CA ALA A 511 -1.45 16.15 -16.04
C ALA A 511 -2.49 15.03 -16.22
N LEU A 512 -3.72 15.29 -15.78
CA LEU A 512 -4.78 14.29 -15.72
C LEU A 512 -5.97 14.71 -16.57
N GLY A 513 -6.55 13.73 -17.26
CA GLY A 513 -7.88 13.79 -17.85
C GLY A 513 -8.81 12.84 -17.10
N PHE A 514 -10.03 12.67 -17.61
CA PHE A 514 -11.03 11.81 -16.98
C PHE A 514 -10.54 10.36 -16.83
N ASP A 515 -10.05 9.75 -17.91
CA ASP A 515 -9.57 8.35 -17.97
C ASP A 515 -8.17 8.21 -18.58
N SER A 516 -7.49 9.33 -18.80
CA SER A 516 -6.15 9.41 -19.39
C SER A 516 -5.23 10.29 -18.56
N PHE A 517 -3.93 10.13 -18.76
CA PHE A 517 -2.92 10.96 -18.13
C PHE A 517 -1.73 11.19 -19.06
N VAL A 518 -0.98 12.24 -18.77
CA VAL A 518 0.34 12.48 -19.36
C VAL A 518 1.37 12.60 -18.24
N VAL A 519 2.50 11.94 -18.43
CA VAL A 519 3.69 11.98 -17.59
C VAL A 519 4.86 12.34 -18.51
N MET A 520 5.62 13.38 -18.20
CA MET A 520 6.77 13.76 -19.03
C MET A 520 7.87 14.44 -18.24
N ARG A 521 9.07 14.41 -18.81
CA ARG A 521 10.21 15.26 -18.38
C ARG A 521 10.43 16.35 -19.43
N HIS A 522 10.79 17.55 -19.01
CA HIS A 522 11.21 18.58 -19.96
C HIS A 522 12.66 18.32 -20.41
N GLY A 523 12.99 18.71 -21.66
CA GLY A 523 14.38 18.73 -22.10
C GLY A 523 15.20 19.79 -21.37
N ALA A 524 16.52 19.62 -21.35
CA ALA A 524 17.47 20.62 -20.87
C ALA A 524 18.11 21.38 -22.05
N GLU A 525 18.56 22.62 -21.85
CA GLU A 525 19.41 23.31 -22.84
C GLU A 525 20.79 22.59 -22.95
N PRO A 526 21.42 22.55 -24.13
CA PRO A 526 22.72 21.89 -24.29
C PRO A 526 23.81 22.61 -23.47
N LYS A 527 24.59 21.86 -22.69
CA LYS A 527 25.87 22.33 -22.13
C LYS A 527 26.94 21.87 -23.12
N ASP A 528 27.80 22.78 -23.59
CA ASP A 528 28.82 22.59 -24.63
C ASP A 528 28.28 22.67 -26.07
N VAL A 529 27.97 23.90 -26.49
CA VAL A 529 27.68 24.21 -27.90
C VAL A 529 29.00 24.28 -28.65
N ASP A 530 29.28 23.30 -29.50
CA ASP A 530 30.16 23.56 -30.65
C ASP A 530 29.41 24.58 -31.53
N PRO A 531 29.96 25.79 -31.77
CA PRO A 531 29.28 26.83 -32.55
C PRO A 531 28.93 26.43 -33.99
N SER A 532 29.42 25.27 -34.46
CA SER A 532 29.08 24.65 -35.74
C SER A 532 27.80 23.77 -35.74
N ASP A 533 27.33 23.30 -34.58
CA ASP A 533 26.16 22.41 -34.47
C ASP A 533 24.90 23.18 -34.00
N LYS A 534 24.44 24.10 -34.85
CA LYS A 534 23.25 24.93 -34.60
C LYS A 534 21.92 24.16 -34.63
N GLU A 535 21.95 22.84 -34.88
CA GLU A 535 20.76 22.01 -35.13
C GLU A 535 20.50 20.92 -34.07
N ARG A 536 21.22 20.88 -32.95
CA ARG A 536 21.01 19.83 -31.94
C ARG A 536 19.68 20.01 -31.20
N LYS A 537 18.67 19.27 -31.62
CA LYS A 537 17.29 19.36 -31.13
C LYS A 537 17.15 18.80 -29.72
N THR A 538 16.73 19.64 -28.77
CA THR A 538 16.42 19.24 -27.39
C THR A 538 15.00 18.70 -27.27
N LEU A 539 14.68 18.06 -26.13
CA LEU A 539 13.32 17.57 -25.88
C LEU A 539 12.39 18.75 -25.52
N GLY A 540 11.14 18.63 -25.93
CA GLY A 540 10.11 19.60 -25.63
C GLY A 540 9.79 19.73 -24.14
N CYS A 541 9.07 20.80 -23.80
CA CYS A 541 8.34 20.98 -22.56
C CYS A 541 6.84 20.77 -22.83
N TYR A 542 6.04 20.84 -21.77
CA TYR A 542 4.58 20.72 -21.86
C TYR A 542 3.92 21.58 -22.95
N PHE A 543 4.43 22.79 -23.17
CA PHE A 543 3.85 23.78 -24.07
C PHE A 543 4.40 23.73 -25.50
N CYS A 544 5.44 22.95 -25.81
CA CYS A 544 6.09 23.02 -27.12
C CYS A 544 5.28 22.30 -28.23
N ASN A 545 4.26 21.50 -27.89
CA ASN A 545 3.37 20.82 -28.85
C ASN A 545 2.04 21.56 -29.09
N ASP A 546 1.91 22.79 -28.60
CA ASP A 546 0.68 23.56 -28.69
C ASP A 546 0.82 24.72 -29.68
N VAL A 547 -0.26 25.03 -30.40
CA VAL A 547 -0.34 26.13 -31.37
C VAL A 547 -0.99 27.39 -30.78
N VAL A 548 -1.39 27.36 -29.50
CA VAL A 548 -1.95 28.51 -28.77
C VAL A 548 -1.28 28.72 -27.42
N ALA A 549 -1.00 29.99 -27.09
CA ALA A 549 -0.56 30.38 -25.74
C ALA A 549 -1.63 29.96 -24.71
N PRO A 550 -1.23 29.60 -23.47
CA PRO A 550 -2.15 29.14 -22.45
C PRO A 550 -2.97 30.33 -21.92
N VAL A 551 -4.07 30.65 -22.61
CA VAL A 551 -5.02 31.71 -22.23
C VAL A 551 -6.43 31.10 -22.28
N ASP A 552 -7.16 31.16 -21.17
CA ASP A 552 -8.56 30.70 -21.00
C ASP A 552 -8.85 29.20 -21.27
N SER A 553 -8.25 28.28 -20.50
CA SER A 553 -8.56 26.83 -20.60
C SER A 553 -9.91 26.41 -20.00
N GLN A 554 -10.61 27.30 -19.28
CA GLN A 554 -11.89 26.99 -18.64
C GLN A 554 -13.04 26.68 -19.62
N LYS A 555 -12.88 26.95 -20.92
CA LYS A 555 -13.96 26.77 -21.90
C LYS A 555 -13.85 25.58 -22.86
N ASN A 556 -12.68 24.97 -23.13
CA ASN A 556 -12.58 24.14 -24.36
C ASN A 556 -11.70 22.85 -24.40
N LEU A 557 -11.16 22.28 -23.30
CA LEU A 557 -10.39 21.02 -23.38
C LEU A 557 -10.60 20.08 -22.18
N THR A 558 -10.49 18.76 -22.36
CA THR A 558 -10.76 17.72 -21.34
C THR A 558 -9.55 17.27 -20.52
N LEU A 559 -8.33 17.61 -20.94
CA LEU A 559 -7.08 17.34 -20.22
C LEU A 559 -6.70 18.61 -19.43
N ASP A 560 -6.37 18.49 -18.15
CA ASP A 560 -6.12 19.61 -17.22
C ASP A 560 -7.36 20.45 -16.82
N GLN A 561 -8.59 19.94 -17.00
CA GLN A 561 -9.75 20.52 -16.28
C GLN A 561 -9.82 19.98 -14.86
N GLN A 562 -9.90 20.90 -13.88
CA GLN A 562 -9.96 20.73 -12.42
C GLN A 562 -10.14 19.27 -11.96
N CYS A 563 -9.16 18.77 -11.20
CA CYS A 563 -8.91 17.36 -10.87
C CYS A 563 -10.04 16.58 -10.15
N THR A 564 -11.22 17.17 -9.94
CA THR A 564 -12.40 16.57 -9.31
C THR A 564 -13.12 15.55 -10.20
N VAL A 565 -12.93 15.58 -11.52
CA VAL A 565 -13.61 14.69 -12.48
C VAL A 565 -12.61 13.72 -13.12
N THR A 566 -11.81 13.02 -12.31
CA THR A 566 -10.87 11.99 -12.78
C THR A 566 -11.20 10.62 -12.16
N ARG A 567 -11.04 9.54 -12.95
CA ARG A 567 -11.15 8.16 -12.43
C ARG A 567 -10.07 7.96 -11.36
N PRO A 568 -10.38 7.47 -10.13
CA PRO A 568 -9.44 7.47 -9.01
C PRO A 568 -8.08 6.81 -9.29
N GLY A 569 -8.05 5.73 -10.08
CA GLY A 569 -6.81 5.02 -10.41
C GLY A 569 -5.84 5.79 -11.31
N VAL A 570 -6.31 6.80 -12.07
CA VAL A 570 -5.49 7.54 -13.05
C VAL A 570 -4.35 8.28 -12.35
N ALA A 571 -4.64 8.97 -11.26
CA ALA A 571 -3.64 9.75 -10.52
C ALA A 571 -2.56 8.86 -9.89
N ALA A 572 -2.94 7.69 -9.35
CA ALA A 572 -1.98 6.75 -8.77
C ALA A 572 -1.02 6.19 -9.85
N ILE A 573 -1.54 5.80 -11.01
CA ILE A 573 -0.74 5.29 -12.13
C ILE A 573 0.21 6.39 -12.65
N ALA A 574 -0.31 7.60 -12.90
CA ALA A 574 0.48 8.72 -13.37
C ALA A 574 1.60 9.09 -12.39
N SER A 575 1.29 9.13 -11.09
CA SER A 575 2.26 9.45 -10.04
C SER A 575 3.36 8.38 -9.92
N ALA A 576 3.02 7.10 -10.06
CA ALA A 576 4.00 6.02 -10.05
C ALA A 576 4.94 6.13 -11.27
N GLN A 577 4.39 6.27 -12.47
CA GLN A 577 5.19 6.40 -13.69
C GLN A 577 6.09 7.66 -13.69
N LEU A 578 5.62 8.77 -13.12
CA LEU A 578 6.41 10.00 -13.01
C LEU A 578 7.62 9.83 -12.09
N VAL A 579 7.45 9.16 -10.94
CA VAL A 579 8.55 8.91 -10.00
C VAL A 579 9.52 7.85 -10.54
N GLU A 580 9.01 6.78 -11.16
CA GLU A 580 9.86 5.80 -11.85
C GLU A 580 10.66 6.45 -12.99
N LEU A 581 10.06 7.40 -13.71
CA LEU A 581 10.77 8.17 -14.73
C LEU A 581 11.89 9.03 -14.13
N LEU A 582 11.67 9.68 -12.99
CA LEU A 582 12.74 10.41 -12.30
C LEU A 582 13.84 9.45 -11.83
N ALA A 583 13.48 8.35 -11.17
CA ALA A 583 14.44 7.36 -10.67
C ALA A 583 15.30 6.83 -11.82
N SER A 584 14.68 6.47 -12.95
CA SER A 584 15.36 6.06 -14.18
C SER A 584 16.26 7.17 -14.74
N LEU A 585 15.74 8.40 -14.88
CA LEU A 585 16.50 9.55 -15.37
C LEU A 585 17.77 9.83 -14.56
N LEU A 586 17.72 9.67 -13.24
CA LEU A 586 18.87 9.89 -12.35
C LEU A 586 19.97 8.84 -12.51
N GLN A 587 19.65 7.64 -13.00
CA GLN A 587 20.64 6.61 -13.32
C GLN A 587 21.38 6.90 -14.63
N HIS A 588 20.81 7.72 -15.51
CA HIS A 588 21.44 8.08 -16.76
C HIS A 588 22.60 9.07 -16.53
N PRO A 589 23.81 8.85 -17.10
CA PRO A 589 24.96 9.75 -16.90
C PRO A 589 24.67 11.21 -17.27
N LEU A 590 23.92 11.42 -18.37
CA LEU A 590 23.48 12.75 -18.84
C LEU A 590 22.27 13.34 -18.09
N LYS A 591 21.61 12.59 -17.19
CA LYS A 591 20.40 13.01 -16.45
C LYS A 591 19.37 13.67 -17.37
N HIS A 592 18.86 14.85 -17.04
CA HIS A 592 17.93 15.64 -17.87
C HIS A 592 18.40 16.00 -19.29
N HIS A 593 19.69 15.87 -19.62
CA HIS A 593 20.19 16.00 -20.99
C HIS A 593 20.10 14.69 -21.80
N ALA A 594 19.69 13.57 -21.18
CA ALA A 594 19.54 12.29 -21.84
C ALA A 594 18.54 12.37 -23.00
N ALA A 595 18.91 11.77 -24.14
CA ALA A 595 18.01 11.60 -25.26
C ALA A 595 16.81 10.71 -24.87
N ALA A 596 15.72 10.81 -25.63
CA ALA A 596 14.59 9.90 -25.46
C ALA A 596 14.65 8.78 -26.51
N PRO A 597 14.27 7.54 -26.14
CA PRO A 597 14.25 6.41 -27.06
C PRO A 597 13.44 6.70 -28.32
N GLN A 598 13.97 6.27 -29.47
CA GLN A 598 13.29 6.36 -30.76
C GLN A 598 12.55 5.04 -31.03
N ILE A 599 11.22 5.09 -30.95
CA ILE A 599 10.39 3.89 -31.07
C ILE A 599 10.12 3.63 -32.55
N SER A 600 10.70 2.55 -33.07
CA SER A 600 10.49 2.07 -34.42
C SER A 600 9.47 0.92 -34.40
N ALA A 601 8.48 0.95 -35.28
CA ALA A 601 7.44 -0.08 -35.32
C ALA A 601 8.05 -1.47 -35.58
N GLY A 602 7.98 -2.37 -34.59
CA GLY A 602 8.38 -3.78 -34.71
C GLY A 602 9.74 -4.19 -34.13
N ALA A 603 10.52 -3.28 -33.52
CA ALA A 603 11.81 -3.62 -32.90
C ALA A 603 11.85 -3.37 -31.38
N HIS A 604 12.58 -4.20 -30.63
CA HIS A 604 12.90 -3.94 -29.23
C HIS A 604 13.69 -2.63 -29.13
N THR A 605 13.16 -1.66 -28.38
CA THR A 605 13.85 -0.39 -28.15
C THR A 605 15.03 -0.64 -27.18
N PRO A 606 16.28 -0.43 -27.61
CA PRO A 606 17.45 -0.68 -26.76
C PRO A 606 17.48 0.30 -25.59
N ARG A 607 18.09 -0.13 -24.48
CA ARG A 607 18.40 0.75 -23.34
C ARG A 607 19.54 1.69 -23.72
N ASP A 608 19.52 2.89 -23.15
CA ASP A 608 20.59 3.87 -23.29
C ASP A 608 20.97 4.40 -21.89
N PRO A 609 22.21 4.18 -21.42
CA PRO A 609 23.19 3.24 -21.97
C PRO A 609 22.70 1.76 -21.91
N PRO A 610 23.33 0.82 -22.62
CA PRO A 610 22.89 -0.58 -22.67
C PRO A 610 22.76 -1.25 -21.28
N ASP A 611 23.58 -0.84 -20.33
CA ASP A 611 23.61 -1.33 -18.95
C ASP A 611 22.70 -0.53 -18.00
N HIS A 612 21.85 0.39 -18.50
CA HIS A 612 21.00 1.23 -17.66
C HIS A 612 20.19 0.42 -16.62
N ALA A 613 20.36 0.79 -15.35
CA ALA A 613 19.92 0.02 -14.18
C ALA A 613 18.40 -0.21 -14.11
N LEU A 614 17.60 0.74 -14.59
CA LEU A 614 16.13 0.74 -14.48
C LEU A 614 15.39 0.72 -15.83
N GLY A 615 16.10 0.52 -16.95
CA GLY A 615 15.47 0.43 -18.28
C GLY A 615 15.45 1.75 -19.06
N LEU A 616 14.28 2.15 -19.57
CA LEU A 616 14.15 3.27 -20.51
C LEU A 616 14.01 4.62 -19.83
N VAL A 617 14.43 5.68 -20.53
CA VAL A 617 14.28 7.08 -20.11
C VAL A 617 13.40 7.86 -21.12
N PRO A 618 12.09 7.58 -21.19
CA PRO A 618 11.18 8.21 -22.14
C PRO A 618 11.09 9.73 -21.94
N HIS A 619 10.68 10.44 -23.00
CA HIS A 619 10.35 11.87 -22.90
C HIS A 619 8.95 12.05 -22.30
N GLN A 620 7.95 11.44 -22.95
CA GLN A 620 6.55 11.53 -22.56
C GLN A 620 5.91 10.14 -22.57
N ILE A 621 5.06 9.86 -21.59
CA ILE A 621 4.18 8.70 -21.49
C ILE A 621 2.75 9.21 -21.44
N ARG A 622 1.89 8.75 -22.37
CA ARG A 622 0.45 8.98 -22.33
C ARG A 622 -0.25 7.66 -22.03
N GLY A 623 -0.96 7.59 -20.91
CA GLY A 623 -1.70 6.40 -20.54
C GLY A 623 -3.20 6.59 -20.67
N PHE A 624 -3.89 5.51 -21.01
CA PHE A 624 -5.34 5.46 -21.17
C PHE A 624 -5.89 4.28 -20.36
N VAL A 625 -6.60 4.55 -19.26
CA VAL A 625 -7.14 3.52 -18.37
C VAL A 625 -8.41 2.88 -18.95
N SER A 626 -8.98 3.43 -20.01
CA SER A 626 -10.06 2.80 -20.78
C SER A 626 -9.58 1.64 -21.65
N THR A 627 -8.35 1.71 -22.16
CA THR A 627 -7.73 0.66 -22.99
C THR A 627 -6.60 -0.09 -22.28
N PHE A 628 -6.14 0.39 -21.12
CA PHE A 628 -4.95 -0.08 -20.41
C PHE A 628 -3.66 0.03 -21.25
N GLU A 629 -3.58 1.03 -22.12
CA GLU A 629 -2.43 1.27 -23.01
C GLU A 629 -1.58 2.44 -22.51
N ASN A 630 -0.26 2.34 -22.72
CA ASN A 630 0.71 3.43 -22.51
C ASN A 630 1.45 3.69 -23.83
N LEU A 631 1.40 4.94 -24.30
CA LEU A 631 2.12 5.41 -25.47
C LEU A 631 3.34 6.21 -25.04
N VAL A 632 4.52 5.80 -25.48
CA VAL A 632 5.74 6.57 -25.28
C VAL A 632 5.93 7.49 -26.49
N ILE A 633 6.02 8.79 -26.24
CA ILE A 633 6.07 9.83 -27.27
C ILE A 633 7.35 10.64 -27.08
N ARG A 634 8.01 10.95 -28.20
CA ARG A 634 9.13 11.89 -28.27
C ARG A 634 8.66 13.16 -28.96
N GLY A 635 8.95 14.31 -28.35
CA GLY A 635 8.65 15.63 -28.88
C GLY A 635 9.89 16.50 -28.78
N GLU A 636 10.12 17.32 -29.80
CA GLU A 636 11.28 18.22 -29.89
C GLU A 636 10.93 19.61 -29.31
N SER A 637 11.94 20.35 -28.86
CA SER A 637 11.77 21.75 -28.46
C SER A 637 11.32 22.59 -29.66
N TYR A 638 10.27 23.39 -29.48
CA TYR A 638 9.75 24.27 -30.51
C TYR A 638 10.32 25.69 -30.32
N PRO A 639 10.97 26.29 -31.35
CA PRO A 639 11.57 27.63 -31.22
C PRO A 639 10.58 28.72 -30.82
N CYS A 640 9.34 28.64 -31.30
CA CYS A 640 8.30 29.62 -30.99
C CYS A 640 7.40 29.20 -29.80
N CYS A 641 7.89 28.31 -28.92
CA CYS A 641 7.12 27.89 -27.76
C CYS A 641 6.95 29.05 -26.77
N SER A 642 5.72 29.21 -26.28
CA SER A 642 5.35 30.22 -25.28
C SER A 642 6.02 30.05 -23.91
N ALA A 643 6.77 28.98 -23.68
CA ALA A 643 7.48 28.74 -22.42
C ALA A 643 8.95 28.34 -22.62
N CYS A 644 9.22 27.38 -23.52
CA CYS A 644 10.57 26.82 -23.75
C CYS A 644 11.36 27.54 -24.86
N GLY A 645 10.74 28.50 -25.58
CA GLY A 645 11.35 29.16 -26.72
C GLY A 645 12.49 30.09 -26.31
N PRO A 646 13.59 30.21 -27.10
CA PRO A 646 14.70 31.10 -26.77
C PRO A 646 14.29 32.54 -26.43
N PRO A 647 13.40 33.21 -27.20
CA PRO A 647 12.98 34.58 -26.87
C PRO A 647 12.33 34.72 -25.49
N VAL A 648 11.60 33.68 -25.05
CA VAL A 648 10.91 33.66 -23.75
C VAL A 648 11.92 33.44 -22.61
N LEU A 649 12.84 32.49 -22.78
CA LEU A 649 13.86 32.21 -21.77
C LEU A 649 14.84 33.39 -21.62
N ASP A 650 15.23 34.03 -22.73
CA ASP A 650 16.12 35.18 -22.72
C ASP A 650 15.47 36.41 -22.06
N ALA A 651 14.20 36.68 -22.35
CA ALA A 651 13.44 37.74 -21.68
C ALA A 651 13.27 37.46 -20.18
N PHE A 652 12.98 36.21 -19.79
CA PHE A 652 12.89 35.85 -18.37
C PHE A 652 14.21 36.04 -17.64
N ARG A 653 15.34 35.64 -18.25
CA ARG A 653 16.69 35.82 -17.67
C ARG A 653 17.10 37.28 -17.55
N THR A 654 16.69 38.12 -18.50
CA THR A 654 17.08 39.52 -18.57
C THR A 654 16.21 40.40 -17.68
N ASP A 655 14.89 40.26 -17.78
CA ASP A 655 13.93 41.17 -17.16
C ASP A 655 13.26 40.60 -15.90
N GLY A 656 13.40 39.29 -15.64
CA GLY A 656 12.91 38.62 -14.43
C GLY A 656 11.43 38.90 -14.14
N TRP A 657 11.17 39.53 -13.00
CA TRP A 657 9.81 39.90 -12.56
C TRP A 657 9.10 40.80 -13.57
N GLU A 658 9.78 41.75 -14.22
CA GLU A 658 9.12 42.66 -15.16
C GLU A 658 8.61 41.93 -16.41
N PHE A 659 9.33 40.93 -16.89
CA PHE A 659 8.84 40.03 -17.94
C PHE A 659 7.57 39.28 -17.48
N VAL A 660 7.59 38.71 -16.27
CA VAL A 660 6.44 37.96 -15.74
C VAL A 660 5.24 38.87 -15.53
N LYS A 661 5.44 40.05 -14.95
CA LYS A 661 4.42 41.08 -14.76
C LYS A 661 3.71 41.41 -16.07
N ARG A 662 4.47 41.68 -17.13
CA ARG A 662 3.92 41.92 -18.46
C ARG A 662 3.18 40.71 -19.01
N ALA A 663 3.74 39.51 -18.86
CA ALA A 663 3.09 38.27 -19.29
C ALA A 663 1.74 38.00 -18.59
N LEU A 664 1.58 38.42 -17.34
CA LEU A 664 0.32 38.28 -16.58
C LEU A 664 -0.73 39.33 -16.97
N LEU A 665 -0.31 40.56 -17.29
CA LEU A 665 -1.20 41.70 -17.56
C LEU A 665 -1.54 41.87 -19.05
N GLU A 666 -0.62 41.56 -19.95
CA GLU A 666 -0.76 41.74 -21.40
C GLU A 666 -1.08 40.40 -22.07
N LYS A 667 -2.33 40.22 -22.53
CA LYS A 667 -2.84 38.94 -23.06
C LYS A 667 -2.02 38.35 -24.22
N ASP A 668 -1.56 39.21 -25.13
CA ASP A 668 -0.87 38.78 -26.36
C ASP A 668 0.66 38.82 -26.25
N TYR A 669 1.22 39.38 -25.16
CA TYR A 669 2.65 39.65 -25.03
C TYR A 669 3.52 38.39 -25.23
N VAL A 670 3.17 37.28 -24.58
CA VAL A 670 3.94 36.02 -24.71
C VAL A 670 3.80 35.42 -26.11
N ALA A 671 2.63 35.55 -26.75
CA ALA A 671 2.41 35.05 -28.10
C ALA A 671 3.21 35.84 -29.14
N GLU A 672 3.28 37.17 -29.00
CA GLU A 672 4.11 38.05 -29.83
C GLU A 672 5.60 37.79 -29.60
N LEU A 673 6.06 37.77 -28.34
CA LEU A 673 7.47 37.57 -28.00
C LEU A 673 8.00 36.22 -28.49
N SER A 674 7.20 35.16 -28.34
CA SER A 674 7.59 33.83 -28.81
C SER A 674 7.54 33.69 -30.34
N GLY A 675 6.95 34.62 -31.08
CA GLY A 675 6.70 34.49 -32.51
C GLY A 675 5.52 33.58 -32.86
N LEU A 676 4.80 33.05 -31.85
CA LEU A 676 3.61 32.23 -32.07
C LEU A 676 2.49 33.02 -32.75
N ALA A 677 2.34 34.31 -32.43
CA ALA A 677 1.37 35.20 -33.07
C ALA A 677 1.62 35.33 -34.58
N GLU A 678 2.88 35.44 -35.01
CA GLU A 678 3.21 35.50 -36.43
C GLU A 678 2.93 34.18 -37.14
N VAL A 679 3.25 33.04 -36.50
CA VAL A 679 2.89 31.72 -37.04
C VAL A 679 1.37 31.57 -37.22
N GLN A 680 0.57 32.08 -36.28
CA GLN A 680 -0.89 32.11 -36.40
C GLN A 680 -1.35 33.01 -37.56
N ARG A 681 -0.82 34.23 -37.68
CA ARG A 681 -1.13 35.13 -38.81
C ARG A 681 -0.77 34.50 -40.15
N GLN A 682 0.39 33.86 -40.26
CA GLN A 682 0.82 33.17 -41.48
C GLN A 682 -0.10 31.98 -41.81
N ALA A 683 -0.52 31.20 -40.81
CA ALA A 683 -1.48 30.12 -41.01
C ALA A 683 -2.85 30.65 -41.50
N GLU A 684 -3.32 31.77 -40.95
CA GLU A 684 -4.55 32.44 -41.39
C GLU A 684 -4.43 33.01 -42.81
N LEU A 685 -3.30 33.65 -43.14
CA LEU A 685 -3.00 34.16 -44.48
C LEU A 685 -2.88 33.04 -45.50
N LEU A 686 -2.18 31.95 -45.19
CA LEU A 686 -2.09 30.77 -46.05
C LEU A 686 -3.45 30.11 -46.24
N SER A 687 -4.28 30.06 -45.20
CA SER A 687 -5.67 29.59 -45.30
C SER A 687 -6.50 30.49 -46.24
N ALA A 688 -6.32 31.81 -46.15
CA ALA A 688 -6.96 32.78 -47.03
C ALA A 688 -6.43 32.75 -48.49
N GLU A 689 -5.12 32.56 -48.69
CA GLU A 689 -4.50 32.38 -50.00
C GLU A 689 -4.90 31.05 -50.64
N TRP A 690 -5.01 29.98 -49.86
CA TRP A 690 -5.54 28.69 -50.35
C TRP A 690 -6.99 28.84 -50.83
N ALA A 691 -7.80 29.64 -50.12
CA ALA A 691 -9.15 30.01 -50.53
C ALA A 691 -9.15 30.88 -51.81
N LEU A 692 -8.19 31.79 -51.98
CA LEU A 692 -8.04 32.65 -53.17
C LEU A 692 -7.50 31.89 -54.40
N SER A 693 -6.62 30.89 -54.24
CA SER A 693 -6.00 30.17 -55.38
C SER A 693 -6.99 29.28 -56.15
N ARG A 694 -8.10 28.85 -55.54
CA ARG A 694 -9.21 28.18 -56.23
C ARG A 694 -9.97 29.10 -57.21
N SER A 695 -9.76 30.41 -57.17
CA SER A 695 -10.45 31.38 -58.02
C SER A 695 -9.74 31.72 -59.34
N ARG A 696 -8.55 31.16 -59.63
CA ARG A 696 -7.68 31.60 -60.74
C ARG A 696 -7.41 30.61 -61.89
N SER A 697 -8.22 29.57 -62.05
CA SER A 697 -8.21 28.74 -63.26
C SER A 697 -9.59 28.69 -63.88
N LEU A 698 -9.85 29.55 -64.88
CA LEU A 698 -10.45 29.24 -66.18
C LEU A 698 -10.89 30.52 -66.92
N ARG A 699 -10.40 30.67 -68.16
CA ARG A 699 -10.88 31.56 -69.23
C ARG A 699 -11.11 30.64 -70.47
N PRO A 700 -11.85 31.06 -71.50
CA PRO A 700 -13.31 30.93 -71.57
C PRO A 700 -13.78 30.31 -72.90
N VAL A 701 -15.05 29.88 -72.98
CA VAL A 701 -15.74 29.76 -74.28
C VAL A 701 -17.11 30.44 -74.20
N CYS A 702 -17.24 31.47 -75.03
CA CYS A 702 -18.39 32.16 -75.62
C CYS A 702 -19.74 32.17 -74.87
N ASN A 703 -20.17 33.35 -74.38
CA ASN A 703 -21.12 34.29 -75.04
C ASN A 703 -22.55 33.67 -75.13
N VAL A 704 -23.60 34.21 -74.50
CA VAL A 704 -24.36 35.40 -74.96
C VAL A 704 -25.54 35.67 -74.00
N HIS A 705 -25.73 36.94 -73.63
CA HIS A 705 -26.95 37.66 -73.21
C HIS A 705 -27.47 37.64 -71.75
N PHE A 706 -27.39 38.84 -71.16
CA PHE A 706 -28.23 39.37 -70.09
C PHE A 706 -29.70 39.41 -70.50
N ARG A 707 -30.61 38.97 -69.62
CA ARG A 707 -31.90 39.63 -69.36
C ARG A 707 -32.48 39.27 -67.99
N SER A 708 -32.82 40.33 -67.27
CA SER A 708 -33.63 40.47 -66.05
C SER A 708 -34.75 39.45 -65.85
N ALA A 709 -34.91 38.96 -64.61
CA ALA A 709 -36.15 39.11 -63.82
C ALA A 709 -36.00 38.51 -62.41
N PHE A 710 -36.51 39.21 -61.40
CA PHE A 710 -36.85 38.67 -60.09
C PHE A 710 -37.76 37.43 -60.22
N SER A 711 -37.51 36.36 -59.47
CA SER A 711 -38.57 35.58 -58.80
C SER A 711 -38.00 34.44 -57.94
N THR A 712 -38.45 34.43 -56.70
CA THR A 712 -38.76 33.28 -55.83
C THR A 712 -37.63 32.33 -55.39
N SER A 713 -37.30 32.50 -54.11
CA SER A 713 -36.78 31.49 -53.19
C SER A 713 -37.38 30.10 -53.37
N SER A 714 -36.51 29.10 -53.55
CA SER A 714 -36.73 27.73 -53.11
C SER A 714 -35.54 27.36 -52.22
N PRO A 715 -35.75 26.71 -51.05
CA PRO A 715 -34.64 26.30 -50.20
C PRO A 715 -33.91 25.16 -50.90
N PHE A 716 -32.68 25.42 -51.33
CA PHE A 716 -31.80 24.37 -51.83
C PHE A 716 -31.65 23.28 -50.75
N LEU A 717 -32.12 22.07 -51.05
CA LEU A 717 -31.76 20.84 -50.33
C LEU A 717 -30.23 20.76 -50.28
N ARG A 718 -29.68 20.51 -49.09
CA ARG A 718 -28.22 20.37 -48.91
C ARG A 718 -27.81 19.00 -49.43
N ALA A 719 -27.37 18.95 -50.69
CA ALA A 719 -26.92 17.71 -51.31
C ALA A 719 -25.59 17.25 -50.69
N SER A 720 -25.52 15.99 -50.25
CA SER A 720 -24.26 15.31 -49.94
C SER A 720 -23.70 14.61 -51.17
N ASP A 721 -22.43 14.22 -51.12
CA ASP A 721 -21.92 13.16 -51.99
C ASP A 721 -22.72 11.85 -51.77
N PRO A 722 -22.76 10.93 -52.76
CA PRO A 722 -23.36 9.61 -52.58
C PRO A 722 -22.79 8.89 -51.35
N LEU A 723 -23.67 8.35 -50.50
CA LEU A 723 -23.30 7.82 -49.19
C LEU A 723 -22.77 6.39 -49.28
N ARG A 724 -21.58 6.16 -48.73
CA ARG A 724 -20.98 4.85 -48.51
C ARG A 724 -21.03 4.56 -47.01
N ILE A 725 -22.07 3.83 -46.62
CA ILE A 725 -22.51 3.71 -45.24
C ILE A 725 -21.90 2.46 -44.58
N LEU A 726 -21.25 2.66 -43.44
CA LEU A 726 -20.93 1.58 -42.51
C LEU A 726 -22.02 1.45 -41.43
N PHE A 727 -22.88 0.45 -41.58
CA PHE A 727 -23.98 0.18 -40.66
C PHE A 727 -23.54 -0.74 -39.52
N CYS A 728 -23.73 -0.32 -38.28
CA CYS A 728 -23.38 -1.07 -37.08
C CYS A 728 -24.66 -1.43 -36.31
N GLY A 729 -25.01 -2.72 -36.23
CA GLY A 729 -26.24 -3.18 -35.56
C GLY A 729 -26.14 -4.56 -34.90
N SER A 730 -27.14 -4.94 -34.10
CA SER A 730 -27.13 -6.24 -33.42
C SER A 730 -28.49 -6.89 -33.11
N ASP A 731 -29.59 -6.14 -33.10
CA ASP A 731 -30.93 -6.59 -32.68
C ASP A 731 -32.03 -6.30 -33.71
N GLU A 732 -33.28 -6.68 -33.41
CA GLU A 732 -34.45 -6.46 -34.26
C GLU A 732 -34.72 -4.98 -34.57
N PHE A 733 -34.41 -4.07 -33.65
CA PHE A 733 -34.57 -2.62 -33.88
C PHE A 733 -33.60 -2.15 -34.97
N SER A 734 -32.35 -2.61 -34.91
CA SER A 734 -31.35 -2.33 -35.94
C SER A 734 -31.62 -3.03 -37.28
N ILE A 735 -32.28 -4.20 -37.27
CA ILE A 735 -32.67 -4.91 -38.50
C ILE A 735 -33.65 -4.07 -39.33
N ALA A 736 -34.65 -3.45 -38.71
CA ALA A 736 -35.60 -2.61 -39.43
C ALA A 736 -34.94 -1.38 -40.06
N ALA A 737 -34.04 -0.72 -39.33
CA ALA A 737 -33.25 0.39 -39.86
C ALA A 737 -32.34 -0.05 -41.03
N LEU A 738 -31.71 -1.23 -40.94
CA LEU A 738 -30.90 -1.79 -42.02
C LEU A 738 -31.74 -2.07 -43.27
N ARG A 739 -32.92 -2.69 -43.12
CA ARG A 739 -33.84 -2.98 -44.24
C ARG A 739 -34.29 -1.69 -44.93
N ALA A 740 -34.58 -0.64 -44.17
CA ALA A 740 -34.97 0.65 -44.73
C ALA A 740 -33.82 1.34 -45.50
N LEU A 741 -32.60 1.31 -44.98
CA LEU A 741 -31.42 1.82 -45.70
C LEU A 741 -31.12 1.00 -46.96
N HIS A 742 -31.24 -0.33 -46.91
CA HIS A 742 -31.03 -1.18 -48.08
C HIS A 742 -32.08 -0.92 -49.16
N HIS A 743 -33.34 -0.75 -48.77
CA HIS A 743 -34.39 -0.35 -49.71
C HIS A 743 -34.10 1.00 -50.36
N GLU A 744 -33.64 1.98 -49.57
CA GLU A 744 -33.26 3.30 -50.09
C GLU A 744 -32.06 3.22 -51.04
N HIS A 745 -31.06 2.39 -50.73
CA HIS A 745 -29.91 2.11 -51.60
C HIS A 745 -30.31 1.54 -52.96
N LEU A 746 -31.27 0.62 -53.00
CA LEU A 746 -31.80 0.08 -54.26
C LEU A 746 -32.62 1.10 -55.05
N ARG A 747 -33.32 1.99 -54.34
CA ARG A 747 -34.24 2.96 -54.93
C ARG A 747 -33.53 4.21 -55.46
N ASP A 748 -32.55 4.72 -54.73
CA ASP A 748 -31.78 5.91 -55.07
C ASP A 748 -30.28 5.71 -54.79
N PRO A 749 -29.54 5.09 -55.74
CA PRO A 749 -28.10 4.93 -55.63
C PRO A 749 -27.32 6.25 -55.61
N SER A 750 -27.94 7.37 -56.01
CA SER A 750 -27.32 8.69 -55.94
C SER A 750 -27.29 9.24 -54.51
N LEU A 751 -28.21 8.76 -53.65
CA LEU A 751 -28.22 9.06 -52.23
C LEU A 751 -27.36 8.06 -51.43
N ILE A 752 -27.52 6.75 -51.66
CA ILE A 752 -26.73 5.70 -50.99
C ILE A 752 -26.04 4.84 -52.03
N GLU A 753 -24.74 5.02 -52.19
CA GLU A 753 -23.88 4.31 -53.13
C GLU A 753 -23.54 2.89 -52.66
N SER A 754 -23.25 2.70 -51.38
CA SER A 754 -22.87 1.39 -50.82
C SER A 754 -23.25 1.23 -49.36
N LEU A 755 -23.44 -0.02 -48.92
CA LEU A 755 -23.85 -0.37 -47.57
C LEU A 755 -23.09 -1.61 -47.08
N ASP A 756 -22.30 -1.44 -46.01
CA ASP A 756 -21.54 -2.49 -45.34
C ASP A 756 -22.06 -2.68 -43.91
N VAL A 757 -22.12 -3.93 -43.42
CA VAL A 757 -22.70 -4.25 -42.10
C VAL A 757 -21.64 -4.75 -41.14
N VAL A 758 -21.45 -4.06 -40.03
CA VAL A 758 -20.63 -4.52 -38.90
C VAL A 758 -21.53 -5.19 -37.88
N ILE A 759 -21.16 -6.42 -37.53
CA ILE A 759 -21.86 -7.23 -36.54
C ILE A 759 -20.91 -7.66 -35.42
N ARG A 760 -21.47 -7.94 -34.26
CA ARG A 760 -20.72 -8.58 -33.17
C ARG A 760 -20.75 -10.11 -33.35
N PRO A 761 -19.66 -10.82 -33.04
CA PRO A 761 -19.67 -12.26 -33.10
C PRO A 761 -20.61 -12.86 -32.07
N GLY A 762 -21.11 -14.06 -32.38
CA GLY A 762 -21.99 -14.82 -31.51
C GLY A 762 -21.36 -15.08 -30.13
N LYS A 763 -22.17 -15.04 -29.08
CA LYS A 763 -21.69 -15.29 -27.70
C LYS A 763 -21.93 -16.74 -27.30
N PRO A 764 -20.95 -17.40 -26.65
CA PRO A 764 -21.18 -18.68 -26.00
C PRO A 764 -22.25 -18.56 -24.90
N THR A 765 -23.24 -19.42 -24.93
CA THR A 765 -24.40 -19.45 -24.03
C THR A 765 -24.74 -20.89 -23.64
N GLY A 766 -25.59 -21.07 -22.62
CA GLY A 766 -25.97 -22.39 -22.09
C GLY A 766 -25.02 -22.93 -21.01
N ARG A 767 -25.42 -24.05 -20.38
CA ARG A 767 -24.63 -24.71 -19.32
C ARG A 767 -23.36 -25.33 -19.94
N GLY A 768 -22.19 -24.85 -19.53
CA GLY A 768 -20.89 -25.22 -20.12
C GLY A 768 -20.50 -24.44 -21.38
N LEU A 769 -21.22 -23.34 -21.71
CA LEU A 769 -20.89 -22.42 -22.83
C LEU A 769 -20.79 -23.09 -24.21
N LYS A 770 -21.43 -24.24 -24.41
CA LYS A 770 -21.31 -25.05 -25.65
C LYS A 770 -22.16 -24.54 -26.82
N THR A 771 -23.14 -23.67 -26.57
CA THR A 771 -24.06 -23.18 -27.61
C THR A 771 -23.75 -21.71 -27.94
N VAL A 772 -23.25 -21.44 -29.15
CA VAL A 772 -23.02 -20.05 -29.59
C VAL A 772 -24.33 -19.44 -30.08
N ARG A 773 -24.85 -18.44 -29.36
CA ARG A 773 -26.00 -17.64 -29.80
C ARG A 773 -25.51 -16.57 -30.77
N GLN A 774 -25.88 -16.71 -32.05
CA GLN A 774 -25.59 -15.72 -33.09
C GLN A 774 -26.43 -14.45 -32.88
N VAL A 775 -25.95 -13.31 -33.40
CA VAL A 775 -26.69 -12.05 -33.40
C VAL A 775 -27.74 -12.04 -34.51
N PRO A 776 -29.01 -11.66 -34.24
CA PRO A 776 -30.10 -11.70 -35.22
C PRO A 776 -29.79 -11.02 -36.55
N ILE A 777 -29.12 -9.86 -36.52
CA ILE A 777 -28.83 -9.08 -37.74
C ILE A 777 -27.96 -9.81 -38.75
N LYS A 778 -27.19 -10.83 -38.33
CA LYS A 778 -26.30 -11.59 -39.21
C LYS A 778 -27.08 -12.30 -40.31
N SER A 779 -28.18 -12.97 -39.98
CA SER A 779 -28.99 -13.69 -41.00
C SER A 779 -29.63 -12.71 -41.96
N THR A 780 -30.15 -11.58 -41.46
CA THR A 780 -30.75 -10.56 -42.35
C THR A 780 -29.72 -9.91 -43.27
N ALA A 781 -28.52 -9.58 -42.80
CA ALA A 781 -27.49 -9.03 -43.67
C ALA A 781 -27.06 -10.02 -44.77
N GLN A 782 -27.04 -11.33 -44.46
CA GLN A 782 -26.79 -12.39 -45.45
C GLN A 782 -27.93 -12.52 -46.46
N GLU A 783 -29.19 -12.47 -46.00
CA GLU A 783 -30.39 -12.50 -46.85
C GLU A 783 -30.42 -11.31 -47.83
N LEU A 784 -29.98 -10.13 -47.39
CA LEU A 784 -29.91 -8.91 -48.20
C LEU A 784 -28.64 -8.84 -49.09
N GLY A 785 -27.74 -9.82 -49.02
CA GLY A 785 -26.52 -9.87 -49.83
C GLY A 785 -25.49 -8.77 -49.51
N LEU A 786 -25.50 -8.24 -48.28
CA LEU A 786 -24.61 -7.15 -47.86
C LEU A 786 -23.25 -7.67 -47.35
N PRO A 787 -22.13 -6.95 -47.55
CA PRO A 787 -20.86 -7.29 -46.94
C PRO A 787 -20.93 -7.26 -45.41
N ILE A 788 -20.40 -8.31 -44.76
CA ILE A 788 -20.46 -8.46 -43.30
C ILE A 788 -19.05 -8.42 -42.69
N HIS A 789 -18.87 -7.54 -41.72
CA HIS A 789 -17.66 -7.39 -40.91
C HIS A 789 -17.94 -7.84 -39.48
N GLU A 790 -17.48 -9.04 -39.11
CA GLU A 790 -17.69 -9.60 -37.76
C GLU A 790 -16.56 -9.17 -36.82
N ILE A 791 -16.85 -8.24 -35.90
CA ILE A 791 -15.85 -7.68 -34.98
C ILE A 791 -16.30 -7.73 -33.52
N ASN A 792 -15.40 -8.15 -32.64
CA ASN A 792 -15.62 -8.12 -31.19
C ASN A 792 -15.40 -6.74 -30.58
N THR A 793 -14.50 -5.97 -31.18
CA THR A 793 -14.05 -4.63 -30.79
C THR A 793 -13.59 -3.90 -32.04
N PHE A 794 -13.63 -2.57 -32.00
CA PHE A 794 -12.99 -1.75 -33.02
C PHE A 794 -11.45 -1.66 -32.83
N THR A 795 -10.87 -2.17 -31.75
CA THR A 795 -9.42 -2.17 -31.54
C THR A 795 -8.72 -3.00 -32.62
N GLY A 796 -7.74 -2.42 -33.32
CA GLY A 796 -6.96 -3.11 -34.37
C GLY A 796 -7.69 -3.39 -35.69
N TRP A 797 -8.97 -3.02 -35.81
CA TRP A 797 -9.76 -3.20 -37.03
C TRP A 797 -9.90 -1.90 -37.81
N THR A 798 -9.58 -1.89 -39.10
CA THR A 798 -9.83 -0.72 -39.98
C THR A 798 -10.56 -1.22 -41.22
N PRO A 799 -11.66 -0.57 -41.64
CA PRO A 799 -12.34 -0.97 -42.86
C PRO A 799 -11.40 -0.81 -44.06
N SER A 800 -11.34 -1.82 -44.92
CA SER A 800 -10.53 -1.81 -46.15
C SER A 800 -11.17 -1.03 -47.30
N PHE A 801 -12.37 -0.47 -47.08
CA PHE A 801 -13.16 0.27 -48.05
C PHE A 801 -13.36 1.72 -47.59
N ASN A 802 -13.66 2.60 -48.55
CA ASN A 802 -13.81 4.03 -48.31
C ASN A 802 -15.24 4.37 -47.87
N MET A 803 -15.48 4.53 -46.57
CA MET A 803 -16.77 4.98 -46.03
C MET A 803 -16.80 6.50 -45.81
N ASN A 804 -17.96 7.13 -46.00
CA ASN A 804 -18.14 8.55 -45.71
C ASN A 804 -19.21 8.84 -44.64
N LEU A 805 -19.96 7.81 -44.20
CA LEU A 805 -20.92 7.91 -43.10
C LEU A 805 -20.98 6.61 -42.29
N ILE A 806 -21.04 6.72 -40.95
CA ILE A 806 -21.27 5.57 -40.05
C ILE A 806 -22.67 5.68 -39.46
N VAL A 807 -23.45 4.60 -39.48
CA VAL A 807 -24.77 4.56 -38.85
C VAL A 807 -24.78 3.47 -37.78
N ALA A 808 -24.96 3.84 -36.52
CA ALA A 808 -25.07 2.91 -35.41
C ALA A 808 -26.52 2.84 -34.91
N VAL A 809 -27.05 1.62 -34.79
CA VAL A 809 -28.39 1.37 -34.23
C VAL A 809 -28.27 0.15 -33.33
N SER A 810 -28.53 0.30 -32.03
CA SER A 810 -28.44 -0.82 -31.06
C SER A 810 -27.15 -1.67 -31.12
N PHE A 811 -26.00 -1.07 -31.44
CA PHE A 811 -24.76 -1.82 -31.65
C PHE A 811 -24.03 -2.20 -30.34
N GLY A 812 -24.14 -1.34 -29.32
CA GLY A 812 -23.57 -1.58 -27.98
C GLY A 812 -22.04 -1.51 -27.89
N LEU A 813 -21.35 -0.99 -28.91
CA LEU A 813 -19.95 -0.57 -28.88
C LEU A 813 -19.85 0.90 -29.28
N LEU A 814 -18.94 1.62 -28.64
CA LEU A 814 -18.68 3.01 -29.00
C LEU A 814 -17.82 3.02 -30.27
N VAL A 815 -18.25 3.73 -31.30
CA VAL A 815 -17.46 3.90 -32.52
C VAL A 815 -16.29 4.85 -32.19
N PRO A 816 -15.02 4.43 -32.35
CA PRO A 816 -13.88 5.22 -31.92
C PRO A 816 -13.72 6.48 -32.79
N PRO A 817 -13.15 7.57 -32.23
CA PRO A 817 -13.00 8.84 -32.95
C PRO A 817 -12.22 8.73 -34.26
N ARG A 818 -11.27 7.78 -34.36
CA ARG A 818 -10.52 7.55 -35.62
C ARG A 818 -11.43 7.16 -36.79
N LEU A 819 -12.47 6.37 -36.52
CA LEU A 819 -13.41 5.92 -37.56
C LEU A 819 -14.41 7.03 -37.87
N LEU A 820 -14.92 7.72 -36.83
CA LEU A 820 -15.80 8.88 -37.00
C LEU A 820 -15.11 9.98 -37.83
N ARG A 821 -13.84 10.28 -37.57
CA ARG A 821 -13.06 11.28 -38.34
C ARG A 821 -12.65 10.81 -39.74
N SER A 822 -12.60 9.50 -39.98
CA SER A 822 -12.36 8.97 -41.33
C SER A 822 -13.57 9.09 -42.25
N ALA A 823 -14.78 9.16 -41.66
CA ALA A 823 -16.01 9.38 -42.39
C ALA A 823 -16.27 10.89 -42.55
N GLN A 824 -16.36 11.38 -43.78
CA GLN A 824 -16.57 12.80 -44.11
C GLN A 824 -17.78 13.43 -43.38
N TYR A 825 -18.87 12.66 -43.24
CA TYR A 825 -20.10 13.10 -42.57
C TYR A 825 -20.19 12.61 -41.12
N GLY A 826 -19.10 12.04 -40.58
CA GLY A 826 -19.05 11.51 -39.23
C GLY A 826 -19.94 10.27 -39.06
N GLY A 827 -20.80 10.28 -38.05
CA GLY A 827 -21.74 9.20 -37.86
C GLY A 827 -23.03 9.58 -37.16
N LEU A 828 -24.04 8.74 -37.33
CA LEU A 828 -25.40 8.89 -36.83
C LEU A 828 -25.74 7.76 -35.88
N ASN A 829 -26.57 8.07 -34.88
CA ASN A 829 -27.15 7.10 -33.95
C ASN A 829 -28.67 7.27 -33.94
N LEU A 830 -29.38 6.16 -34.15
CA LEU A 830 -30.85 6.11 -34.03
C LEU A 830 -31.22 5.52 -32.66
N HIS A 831 -31.85 6.34 -31.81
CA HIS A 831 -32.17 5.98 -30.45
C HIS A 831 -33.69 5.95 -30.22
N PRO A 832 -34.27 4.87 -29.65
CA PRO A 832 -35.71 4.79 -29.39
C PRO A 832 -36.08 5.42 -28.03
N SER A 833 -35.73 6.69 -27.84
CA SER A 833 -36.31 7.55 -26.80
C SER A 833 -36.30 9.04 -27.20
N LEU A 834 -36.96 9.89 -26.41
CA LEU A 834 -36.91 11.36 -26.53
C LEU A 834 -35.73 11.95 -25.75
N LEU A 835 -34.52 11.88 -26.32
CA LEU A 835 -33.32 12.42 -25.66
C LEU A 835 -33.50 13.91 -25.30
N PRO A 836 -33.06 14.36 -24.10
CA PRO A 836 -32.20 13.64 -23.16
C PRO A 836 -32.84 12.58 -22.25
N ASP A 837 -34.16 12.38 -22.26
CA ASP A 837 -34.77 11.36 -21.41
C ASP A 837 -34.46 9.94 -21.91
N LEU A 838 -34.27 9.04 -20.96
CA LEU A 838 -33.96 7.63 -21.18
C LEU A 838 -32.71 7.38 -22.04
N ARG A 839 -31.69 8.25 -21.97
CA ARG A 839 -30.35 8.00 -22.54
C ARG A 839 -29.81 6.65 -22.05
N GLY A 840 -29.22 5.85 -22.94
CA GLY A 840 -28.52 4.64 -22.56
C GLY A 840 -29.01 3.39 -23.32
N PRO A 841 -28.46 2.21 -22.98
CA PRO A 841 -28.59 1.02 -23.81
C PRO A 841 -29.89 0.22 -23.66
N ALA A 842 -30.82 0.58 -22.75
CA ALA A 842 -32.08 -0.18 -22.57
C ALA A 842 -33.36 0.69 -22.49
N PRO A 843 -33.54 1.69 -23.37
CA PRO A 843 -34.59 2.71 -23.25
C PRO A 843 -36.02 2.18 -23.26
N LEU A 844 -36.33 1.18 -24.10
CA LEU A 844 -37.67 0.60 -24.18
C LEU A 844 -38.05 -0.13 -22.90
N HIS A 845 -37.11 -0.82 -22.26
CA HIS A 845 -37.36 -1.48 -20.99
C HIS A 845 -37.62 -0.45 -19.89
N HIS A 846 -36.81 0.60 -19.81
CA HIS A 846 -37.00 1.67 -18.82
C HIS A 846 -38.24 2.51 -19.07
N THR A 847 -38.69 2.64 -20.32
CA THR A 847 -39.99 3.24 -20.67
C THR A 847 -41.12 2.50 -19.95
N LEU A 848 -41.13 1.16 -20.01
CA LEU A 848 -42.13 0.33 -19.35
C LEU A 848 -41.95 0.27 -17.83
N LEU A 849 -40.72 0.11 -17.33
CA LEU A 849 -40.44 0.04 -15.88
C LEU A 849 -40.79 1.34 -15.13
N LEU A 850 -40.75 2.48 -15.81
CA LEU A 850 -41.12 3.79 -15.26
C LEU A 850 -42.57 4.16 -15.58
N ASN A 851 -43.34 3.26 -16.21
CA ASN A 851 -44.72 3.50 -16.65
C ASN A 851 -44.87 4.81 -17.44
N ARG A 852 -43.94 5.08 -18.37
CA ARG A 852 -43.99 6.30 -19.18
C ARG A 852 -45.19 6.25 -20.13
N PRO A 853 -46.07 7.27 -20.15
CA PRO A 853 -47.21 7.31 -21.06
C PRO A 853 -46.83 7.58 -22.52
N PHE A 854 -45.63 8.12 -22.75
CA PHE A 854 -45.09 8.41 -24.08
C PHE A 854 -43.61 8.02 -24.14
N THR A 855 -43.16 7.59 -25.32
CA THR A 855 -41.76 7.44 -25.70
C THR A 855 -41.47 8.25 -26.95
N GLY A 856 -40.33 8.07 -27.61
CA GLY A 856 -40.12 8.64 -28.93
C GLY A 856 -38.85 8.15 -29.56
N ILE A 857 -38.44 8.79 -30.64
CA ILE A 857 -37.25 8.40 -31.40
C ILE A 857 -36.42 9.65 -31.62
N THR A 858 -35.10 9.49 -31.53
CA THR A 858 -34.13 10.55 -31.77
C THR A 858 -33.07 10.07 -32.75
N LEU A 859 -32.89 10.82 -33.84
CA LEU A 859 -31.74 10.75 -34.72
C LEU A 859 -30.73 11.82 -34.30
N GLN A 860 -29.52 11.39 -33.95
CA GLN A 860 -28.46 12.27 -33.46
C GLN A 860 -27.11 11.90 -34.08
N THR A 861 -26.10 12.77 -33.96
CA THR A 861 -24.72 12.39 -34.29
C THR A 861 -24.12 11.39 -33.29
N LEU A 862 -23.11 10.63 -33.71
CA LEU A 862 -22.28 9.85 -32.80
C LEU A 862 -21.27 10.75 -32.10
N HIS A 863 -21.22 10.67 -30.77
CA HIS A 863 -20.28 11.43 -29.96
C HIS A 863 -19.00 10.63 -29.72
N GLU A 864 -17.85 11.29 -29.79
CA GLU A 864 -16.51 10.67 -29.78
C GLU A 864 -16.22 9.78 -28.56
N SER A 865 -16.79 10.10 -27.40
CA SER A 865 -16.49 9.42 -26.12
C SER A 865 -17.70 9.00 -25.27
N LYS A 866 -18.93 9.30 -25.69
CA LYS A 866 -20.15 9.12 -24.87
C LYS A 866 -21.29 8.56 -25.70
N PHE A 867 -21.99 7.54 -25.19
CA PHE A 867 -23.23 7.08 -25.81
C PHE A 867 -24.31 8.15 -25.70
N ASP A 868 -25.07 8.34 -26.77
CA ASP A 868 -26.26 9.19 -26.79
C ASP A 868 -26.01 10.67 -26.43
N HIS A 869 -24.75 11.08 -26.54
CA HIS A 869 -24.09 12.40 -26.54
C HIS A 869 -24.34 13.32 -27.75
N GLY A 870 -24.98 12.83 -28.79
CA GLY A 870 -25.00 13.47 -30.09
C GLY A 870 -25.76 14.79 -30.16
N THR A 871 -25.42 15.60 -31.15
CA THR A 871 -26.28 16.69 -31.61
C THR A 871 -27.55 16.08 -32.18
N ILE A 872 -28.71 16.43 -31.64
CA ILE A 872 -30.01 15.93 -32.12
C ILE A 872 -30.35 16.59 -33.46
N LEU A 873 -30.50 15.77 -34.51
CA LEU A 873 -30.71 16.20 -35.89
C LEU A 873 -32.16 16.01 -36.35
N SER A 874 -32.88 15.05 -35.77
CA SER A 874 -34.31 14.87 -35.93
C SER A 874 -34.86 14.11 -34.73
N GLN A 875 -36.11 14.38 -34.36
CA GLN A 875 -36.73 13.79 -33.17
C GLN A 875 -38.25 13.78 -33.33
N THR A 876 -38.92 12.79 -32.73
CA THR A 876 -40.38 12.77 -32.66
C THR A 876 -40.89 14.02 -31.93
N SER A 877 -41.93 14.66 -32.46
CA SER A 877 -42.54 15.83 -31.83
C SER A 877 -43.20 15.47 -30.49
N LEU A 878 -43.15 16.40 -29.52
CA LEU A 878 -43.81 16.23 -28.23
C LEU A 878 -45.34 16.11 -28.40
N PRO A 879 -46.04 15.28 -27.60
CA PRO A 879 -45.56 14.57 -26.40
C PRO A 879 -44.79 13.26 -26.66
N GLY A 880 -44.67 12.83 -27.92
CA GLY A 880 -44.02 11.57 -28.31
C GLY A 880 -44.99 10.51 -28.84
N ILE A 881 -44.52 9.27 -28.94
CA ILE A 881 -45.30 8.09 -29.34
C ILE A 881 -46.03 7.54 -28.11
N PRO A 882 -47.37 7.40 -28.12
CA PRO A 882 -48.13 6.86 -27.01
C PRO A 882 -47.72 5.44 -26.64
N VAL A 883 -47.64 5.15 -25.34
CA VAL A 883 -47.40 3.81 -24.78
C VAL A 883 -48.65 3.39 -24.01
N PRO A 884 -49.53 2.55 -24.59
CA PRO A 884 -50.73 2.10 -23.90
C PRO A 884 -50.42 1.37 -22.58
N PRO A 885 -51.26 1.48 -21.54
CA PRO A 885 -51.08 0.70 -20.30
C PRO A 885 -51.08 -0.81 -20.59
N GLY A 886 -50.23 -1.57 -19.91
CA GLY A 886 -50.10 -3.02 -20.12
C GLY A 886 -49.37 -3.43 -21.40
N THR A 887 -48.75 -2.49 -22.13
CA THR A 887 -47.95 -2.79 -23.33
C THR A 887 -46.77 -3.69 -22.97
N SER A 888 -46.62 -4.81 -23.69
CA SER A 888 -45.45 -5.69 -23.57
C SER A 888 -44.23 -5.09 -24.25
N LEU A 889 -43.03 -5.54 -23.89
CA LEU A 889 -41.79 -5.08 -24.53
C LEU A 889 -41.80 -5.29 -26.05
N GLN A 890 -42.35 -6.42 -26.52
CA GLN A 890 -42.46 -6.72 -27.95
C GLN A 890 -43.45 -5.76 -28.63
N ALA A 891 -44.63 -5.53 -28.04
CA ALA A 891 -45.59 -4.59 -28.60
C ALA A 891 -45.04 -3.15 -28.66
N LEU A 892 -44.29 -2.72 -27.65
CA LEU A 892 -43.62 -1.41 -27.68
C LEU A 892 -42.55 -1.35 -28.78
N HIS A 893 -41.79 -2.42 -28.96
CA HIS A 893 -40.81 -2.55 -30.05
C HIS A 893 -41.50 -2.41 -31.41
N ASP A 894 -42.62 -3.10 -31.63
CA ASP A 894 -43.40 -3.05 -32.88
C ASP A 894 -43.97 -1.64 -33.14
N ILE A 895 -44.33 -0.89 -32.09
CA ILE A 895 -44.82 0.49 -32.18
C ILE A 895 -43.72 1.47 -32.59
N VAL A 896 -42.51 1.37 -32.02
CA VAL A 896 -41.44 2.36 -32.25
C VAL A 896 -40.59 2.08 -33.49
N THR A 897 -40.51 0.82 -33.92
CA THR A 897 -39.53 0.39 -34.91
C THR A 897 -39.79 0.96 -36.31
N PRO A 898 -41.02 0.89 -36.88
CA PRO A 898 -41.30 1.47 -38.19
C PRO A 898 -41.03 2.99 -38.28
N PRO A 899 -41.58 3.85 -37.39
CA PRO A 899 -41.31 5.29 -37.47
C PRO A 899 -39.84 5.64 -37.23
N ALA A 900 -39.05 4.77 -36.57
CA ALA A 900 -37.63 5.01 -36.37
C ALA A 900 -36.82 4.77 -37.65
N ALA A 901 -37.12 3.69 -38.36
CA ALA A 901 -36.51 3.41 -39.66
C ALA A 901 -36.83 4.52 -40.67
N ASP A 902 -38.09 5.00 -40.69
CA ASP A 902 -38.51 6.11 -41.54
C ASP A 902 -37.78 7.41 -41.20
N MET A 903 -37.62 7.74 -39.91
CA MET A 903 -36.90 8.94 -39.46
C MET A 903 -35.43 8.92 -39.91
N LEU A 904 -34.77 7.77 -39.87
CA LEU A 904 -33.39 7.62 -40.35
C LEU A 904 -33.28 7.92 -41.85
N VAL A 905 -34.11 7.27 -42.66
CA VAL A 905 -34.09 7.46 -44.13
C VAL A 905 -34.46 8.89 -44.51
N GLN A 906 -35.50 9.45 -43.89
CA GLN A 906 -35.93 10.82 -44.15
C GLN A 906 -34.85 11.84 -43.75
N GLY A 907 -34.16 11.62 -42.63
CA GLY A 907 -33.03 12.45 -42.22
C GLY A 907 -31.89 12.47 -43.26
N LEU A 908 -31.60 11.32 -43.89
CA LEU A 908 -30.61 11.25 -44.98
C LEU A 908 -31.08 12.01 -46.22
N ARG A 909 -32.36 11.88 -46.62
CA ARG A 909 -32.94 12.62 -47.76
C ARG A 909 -32.94 14.14 -47.53
N ASP A 910 -33.20 14.56 -46.29
CA ASP A 910 -33.22 15.97 -45.91
C ASP A 910 -31.80 16.56 -45.75
N GLY A 911 -30.76 15.72 -45.82
CA GLY A 911 -29.36 16.13 -45.71
C GLY A 911 -28.98 16.59 -44.30
N VAL A 912 -29.66 16.11 -43.25
CA VAL A 912 -29.42 16.60 -41.87
C VAL A 912 -28.03 16.24 -41.34
N HIS A 913 -27.35 15.27 -41.94
CA HIS A 913 -25.96 14.88 -41.67
C HIS A 913 -24.92 15.82 -42.29
N VAL A 914 -25.32 16.72 -43.19
CA VAL A 914 -24.40 17.62 -43.92
C VAL A 914 -24.09 18.88 -43.08
N PRO A 915 -22.81 19.13 -42.75
CA PRO A 915 -22.41 20.34 -42.02
C PRO A 915 -22.78 21.64 -42.76
N PRO A 916 -23.06 22.75 -42.04
CA PRO A 916 -23.10 22.86 -40.58
C PRO A 916 -24.37 22.24 -40.00
N LEU A 917 -24.21 21.43 -38.94
CA LEU A 917 -25.31 20.71 -38.30
C LEU A 917 -26.23 21.67 -37.54
N LYS A 918 -27.55 21.48 -37.65
CA LYS A 918 -28.56 22.28 -36.95
C LYS A 918 -29.19 21.44 -35.82
N PRO A 919 -29.00 21.78 -34.54
CA PRO A 919 -29.67 21.09 -33.45
C PRO A 919 -31.18 21.37 -33.46
N VAL A 920 -32.01 20.33 -33.40
CA VAL A 920 -33.49 20.43 -33.44
C VAL A 920 -34.22 19.70 -32.30
N GLY A 921 -33.49 19.29 -31.26
CA GLY A 921 -34.06 18.59 -30.11
C GLY A 921 -34.87 19.48 -29.18
N TRP A 922 -35.83 18.88 -28.45
CA TRP A 922 -36.53 19.59 -27.38
C TRP A 922 -35.57 19.99 -26.25
N THR A 923 -35.83 21.13 -25.60
CA THR A 923 -35.03 21.61 -24.46
C THR A 923 -35.83 21.43 -23.18
N PRO A 924 -35.37 20.62 -22.21
CA PRO A 924 -36.08 20.40 -20.96
C PRO A 924 -36.17 21.68 -20.12
N SER A 925 -37.36 21.96 -19.57
CA SER A 925 -37.53 22.99 -18.54
C SER A 925 -36.96 22.51 -17.21
N GLN A 926 -36.83 23.42 -16.23
CA GLN A 926 -36.33 23.09 -14.89
C GLN A 926 -37.22 22.07 -14.16
N ARG A 927 -38.52 22.01 -14.50
CA ARG A 927 -39.46 20.99 -14.00
C ARG A 927 -39.22 19.62 -14.66
N ASP A 928 -38.85 19.60 -15.93
CA ASP A 928 -38.60 18.37 -16.70
C ASP A 928 -37.30 17.69 -16.26
N LEU A 929 -36.27 18.47 -15.89
CA LEU A 929 -34.98 17.95 -15.42
C LEU A 929 -35.12 16.97 -14.24
N ALA A 930 -36.06 17.19 -13.32
CA ALA A 930 -36.32 16.30 -12.19
C ALA A 930 -36.93 14.95 -12.60
N THR A 931 -37.57 14.90 -13.77
CA THR A 931 -38.22 13.71 -14.31
C THR A 931 -37.33 12.91 -15.26
N LEU A 932 -36.23 13.49 -15.76
CA LEU A 932 -35.29 12.79 -16.63
C LEU A 932 -34.69 11.58 -15.91
N ARG A 933 -34.55 10.47 -16.64
CA ARG A 933 -33.93 9.24 -16.15
C ARG A 933 -32.93 8.72 -17.17
N HIS A 934 -31.82 8.17 -16.70
CA HIS A 934 -30.94 7.38 -17.53
C HIS A 934 -31.51 5.96 -17.65
N ALA A 935 -31.33 5.31 -18.80
CA ALA A 935 -31.78 3.95 -19.10
C ALA A 935 -30.57 2.98 -19.13
N PRO A 936 -29.98 2.65 -17.95
CA PRO A 936 -28.79 1.79 -17.89
C PRO A 936 -29.08 0.38 -18.39
N LYS A 937 -28.00 -0.33 -18.76
CA LYS A 937 -28.06 -1.71 -19.22
C LYS A 937 -28.62 -2.60 -18.12
N LEU A 938 -29.66 -3.36 -18.44
CA LEU A 938 -30.22 -4.34 -17.52
C LEU A 938 -29.25 -5.48 -17.24
N THR A 939 -29.14 -5.82 -15.97
CA THR A 939 -28.31 -6.87 -15.40
C THR A 939 -29.19 -7.97 -14.82
N LYS A 940 -28.58 -9.08 -14.40
CA LYS A 940 -29.30 -10.13 -13.67
C LYS A 940 -29.82 -9.62 -12.32
N GLN A 941 -29.15 -8.64 -11.73
CA GLN A 941 -29.50 -8.09 -10.42
C GLN A 941 -30.79 -7.27 -10.46
N ASP A 942 -31.10 -6.64 -11.60
CA ASP A 942 -32.35 -5.88 -11.78
C ASP A 942 -33.61 -6.76 -11.73
N ARG A 943 -33.44 -8.09 -11.87
CA ARG A 943 -34.48 -9.10 -11.70
C ARG A 943 -34.64 -9.58 -10.26
N GLN A 944 -33.78 -9.12 -9.33
CA GLN A 944 -33.91 -9.49 -7.93
C GLN A 944 -35.11 -8.76 -7.33
N VAL A 945 -35.99 -9.52 -6.69
CA VAL A 945 -37.19 -9.01 -6.04
C VAL A 945 -36.81 -8.09 -4.88
N ARG A 946 -37.42 -6.90 -4.83
CA ARG A 946 -37.27 -5.97 -3.72
C ARG A 946 -38.52 -5.97 -2.84
N TRP A 947 -38.60 -6.95 -1.96
CA TRP A 947 -39.77 -7.23 -1.12
C TRP A 947 -40.29 -6.04 -0.32
N ARG A 948 -39.40 -5.16 0.17
CA ARG A 948 -39.79 -3.98 0.98
C ARG A 948 -40.15 -2.75 0.17
N ALA A 949 -39.80 -2.71 -1.12
CA ALA A 949 -39.86 -1.49 -1.93
C ALA A 949 -40.90 -1.52 -3.06
N TRP A 950 -41.32 -2.71 -3.49
CA TRP A 950 -42.26 -2.87 -4.61
C TRP A 950 -43.69 -3.00 -4.11
N ALA A 951 -44.61 -2.25 -4.73
CA ALA A 951 -46.05 -2.47 -4.57
C ALA A 951 -46.50 -3.70 -5.38
N ALA A 952 -47.70 -4.23 -5.15
CA ALA A 952 -48.15 -5.46 -5.79
C ALA A 952 -48.08 -5.42 -7.34
N ASP A 953 -48.48 -4.29 -7.95
CA ASP A 953 -48.45 -4.10 -9.40
C ASP A 953 -47.02 -4.09 -9.99
N ASP A 954 -46.02 -3.69 -9.19
CA ASP A 954 -44.62 -3.66 -9.64
C ASP A 954 -44.10 -5.06 -9.94
N PHE A 955 -44.56 -6.09 -9.23
CA PHE A 955 -44.08 -7.47 -9.41
C PHE A 955 -44.47 -8.00 -10.79
N ALA A 956 -45.75 -7.92 -11.13
CA ALA A 956 -46.28 -8.37 -12.41
C ALA A 956 -45.75 -7.51 -13.58
N GLY A 957 -45.70 -6.19 -13.40
CA GLY A 957 -45.14 -5.27 -14.40
C GLY A 957 -43.67 -5.55 -14.69
N ARG A 958 -42.86 -5.78 -13.64
CA ARG A 958 -41.42 -6.07 -13.79
C ARG A 958 -41.17 -7.47 -14.35
N GLU A 959 -41.96 -8.48 -14.01
CA GLU A 959 -41.85 -9.80 -14.64
C GLU A 959 -42.15 -9.72 -16.13
N THR A 960 -43.17 -8.94 -16.53
CA THR A 960 -43.53 -8.75 -17.94
C THR A 960 -42.39 -8.10 -18.74
N VAL A 961 -41.67 -7.15 -18.15
CA VAL A 961 -40.57 -6.43 -18.83
C VAL A 961 -39.24 -7.17 -18.75
N LEU A 962 -38.92 -7.78 -17.61
CA LEU A 962 -37.60 -8.34 -17.33
C LEU A 962 -37.56 -9.87 -17.49
N GLY A 963 -38.70 -10.54 -17.58
CA GLY A 963 -38.83 -12.00 -17.45
C GLY A 963 -38.81 -12.44 -15.98
N PRO A 964 -38.63 -13.77 -15.72
CA PRO A 964 -38.74 -14.34 -14.38
C PRO A 964 -37.86 -13.64 -13.36
N LEU A 965 -38.47 -13.27 -12.24
CA LEU A 965 -37.84 -12.56 -11.12
C LEU A 965 -37.22 -13.56 -10.14
N TRP A 966 -36.23 -13.14 -9.35
CA TRP A 966 -35.58 -14.04 -8.40
C TRP A 966 -35.32 -13.42 -7.04
N SER A 967 -35.14 -14.25 -6.02
CA SER A 967 -34.65 -13.85 -4.70
C SER A 967 -33.74 -14.94 -4.14
N GLU A 968 -32.98 -14.62 -3.09
CA GLU A 968 -32.22 -15.62 -2.34
C GLU A 968 -33.02 -16.13 -1.17
N LEU A 969 -33.16 -17.45 -1.11
CA LEU A 969 -33.78 -18.18 -0.02
C LEU A 969 -32.69 -18.72 0.90
N GLN A 970 -32.79 -18.42 2.19
CA GLN A 970 -31.93 -19.01 3.20
C GLN A 970 -32.43 -20.43 3.53
N THR A 971 -31.59 -21.45 3.29
CA THR A 971 -31.90 -22.85 3.63
C THR A 971 -30.94 -23.40 4.69
N ARG A 972 -31.27 -24.54 5.32
CA ARG A 972 -30.36 -25.25 6.24
C ARG A 972 -28.97 -25.56 5.66
N ARG A 973 -28.85 -25.70 4.33
CA ARG A 973 -27.61 -26.07 3.63
C ARG A 973 -26.93 -24.88 2.96
N GLY A 974 -27.32 -23.66 3.31
CA GLY A 974 -26.82 -22.42 2.73
C GLY A 974 -27.83 -21.74 1.80
N ARG A 975 -27.35 -20.74 1.06
CA ARG A 975 -28.17 -19.88 0.18
C ARG A 975 -28.50 -20.60 -1.12
N LYS A 976 -29.76 -20.49 -1.55
CA LYS A 976 -30.20 -20.94 -2.87
C LYS A 976 -30.95 -19.84 -3.59
N ARG A 977 -30.71 -19.70 -4.90
CA ARG A 977 -31.51 -18.82 -5.74
C ARG A 977 -32.89 -19.43 -6.00
N VAL A 978 -33.92 -18.61 -5.84
CA VAL A 978 -35.32 -18.94 -6.11
C VAL A 978 -35.84 -18.05 -7.21
N ILE A 979 -36.45 -18.63 -8.23
CA ILE A 979 -37.03 -17.94 -9.38
C ILE A 979 -38.55 -18.05 -9.26
N PHE A 980 -39.23 -16.91 -9.38
CA PHE A 980 -40.68 -16.76 -9.35
C PHE A 980 -41.20 -16.69 -10.79
N GLU A 981 -42.29 -17.40 -11.05
CA GLU A 981 -42.91 -17.51 -12.37
C GLU A 981 -44.43 -17.30 -12.24
N GLY A 982 -45.00 -16.44 -13.08
CA GLY A 982 -46.44 -16.18 -13.13
C GLY A 982 -46.91 -15.35 -11.94
N LEU A 983 -46.34 -14.14 -11.82
CA LEU A 983 -46.71 -13.18 -10.80
C LEU A 983 -47.89 -12.33 -11.28
N GLU A 984 -48.91 -12.21 -10.45
CA GLU A 984 -50.11 -11.44 -10.73
C GLU A 984 -50.47 -10.57 -9.51
N ALA A 985 -50.75 -9.29 -9.74
CA ALA A 985 -51.29 -8.43 -8.69
C ALA A 985 -52.77 -8.74 -8.49
N VAL A 986 -53.17 -9.05 -7.26
CA VAL A 986 -54.55 -9.37 -6.92
C VAL A 986 -55.16 -8.22 -6.14
N ALA A 987 -56.33 -7.74 -6.59
CA ALA A 987 -57.06 -6.73 -5.87
C ALA A 987 -57.41 -7.24 -4.46
N PRO A 988 -57.22 -6.43 -3.40
CA PRO A 988 -57.60 -6.84 -2.05
C PRO A 988 -59.12 -6.98 -1.99
N SER A 989 -59.63 -8.21 -2.04
CA SER A 989 -61.01 -8.47 -1.65
C SER A 989 -61.13 -8.24 -0.15
N ALA A 990 -62.24 -7.64 0.29
CA ALA A 990 -62.46 -7.28 1.70
C ALA A 990 -62.29 -8.47 2.68
N GLY A 991 -62.43 -9.72 2.21
CA GLY A 991 -62.17 -10.93 3.00
C GLY A 991 -60.73 -11.48 2.96
N GLY A 992 -59.93 -11.15 1.94
CA GLY A 992 -58.57 -11.71 1.77
C GLY A 992 -57.50 -11.05 2.66
N VAL A 993 -57.65 -9.76 2.94
CA VAL A 993 -56.71 -9.01 3.80
C VAL A 993 -56.95 -9.29 5.29
N GLU A 994 -58.20 -9.55 5.69
CA GLU A 994 -58.53 -9.98 7.06
C GLU A 994 -58.05 -11.41 7.36
N ALA A 995 -58.08 -12.32 6.37
CA ALA A 995 -57.55 -13.68 6.51
C ALA A 995 -56.02 -13.72 6.76
N MET A 996 -55.26 -12.79 6.16
CA MET A 996 -53.81 -12.66 6.41
C MET A 996 -53.47 -12.10 7.80
N LYS A 997 -54.37 -11.36 8.45
CA LYS A 997 -54.15 -10.82 9.80
C LYS A 997 -54.43 -11.82 10.93
N GLY A 998 -55.16 -12.91 10.64
CA GLY A 998 -55.70 -13.83 11.66
C GLY A 998 -55.17 -15.27 11.66
N GLN A 999 -54.50 -15.74 10.60
CA GLN A 999 -53.87 -17.07 10.57
C GLN A 999 -52.35 -16.96 10.70
N ALA A 1000 -51.74 -17.83 11.53
CA ALA A 1000 -50.31 -17.98 11.65
C ALA A 1000 -49.71 -18.48 10.32
N GLY A 1001 -49.51 -17.57 9.37
CA GLY A 1001 -48.96 -17.86 8.05
C GLY A 1001 -47.56 -18.44 8.15
N ALA A 1002 -47.20 -19.29 7.20
CA ALA A 1002 -45.82 -19.74 7.07
C ALA A 1002 -44.96 -18.55 6.60
N PHE A 1003 -43.82 -18.35 7.26
CA PHE A 1003 -42.88 -17.28 6.93
C PHE A 1003 -41.69 -17.86 6.20
N VAL A 1004 -41.19 -17.12 5.21
CA VAL A 1004 -39.95 -17.45 4.52
C VAL A 1004 -39.03 -16.25 4.58
N ALA A 1005 -37.81 -16.47 5.07
CA ALA A 1005 -36.76 -15.47 5.09
C ALA A 1005 -36.09 -15.39 3.71
N PHE A 1006 -36.32 -14.29 3.01
CA PHE A 1006 -35.63 -13.94 1.78
C PHE A 1006 -34.62 -12.82 2.07
N GLU A 1007 -33.38 -12.96 1.64
CA GLU A 1007 -32.42 -11.84 1.75
C GLU A 1007 -32.70 -10.79 0.66
N THR A 1008 -32.64 -9.52 1.06
CA THR A 1008 -32.76 -8.40 0.11
C THR A 1008 -31.40 -8.06 -0.48
N GLY A 1009 -31.34 -7.92 -1.81
CA GLY A 1009 -30.20 -7.32 -2.47
C GLY A 1009 -30.13 -5.83 -2.13
N THR A 1010 -28.95 -5.34 -1.79
CA THR A 1010 -28.70 -3.94 -1.43
C THR A 1010 -29.13 -2.98 -2.53
N ASP A 1011 -29.80 -1.89 -2.14
CA ASP A 1011 -29.97 -0.73 -2.99
C ASP A 1011 -28.59 -0.14 -3.31
N ALA A 1012 -28.21 -0.18 -4.59
CA ALA A 1012 -27.15 0.66 -5.12
C ALA A 1012 -27.66 2.11 -5.20
N GLY A 1013 -27.73 2.78 -4.06
CA GLY A 1013 -28.16 4.18 -3.95
C GLY A 1013 -28.20 4.67 -2.51
N GLY A 1014 -27.13 5.34 -2.07
CA GLY A 1014 -27.13 6.17 -0.85
C GLY A 1014 -26.33 5.60 0.33
N SER A 1015 -25.37 6.41 0.82
CA SER A 1015 -24.65 6.33 2.09
C SER A 1015 -23.92 5.02 2.45
N GLY A 1016 -22.58 5.07 2.37
CA GLY A 1016 -21.68 3.98 2.77
C GLY A 1016 -21.58 3.80 4.29
N GLY A 1017 -22.45 2.96 4.83
CA GLY A 1017 -22.20 2.19 6.05
C GLY A 1017 -21.81 0.74 5.72
N PRO A 1018 -21.31 -0.05 6.70
CA PRO A 1018 -21.07 -1.47 6.51
C PRO A 1018 -22.39 -2.19 6.17
N ILE A 1019 -22.38 -2.92 5.07
CA ILE A 1019 -23.56 -3.57 4.48
C ILE A 1019 -23.92 -4.81 5.32
N SER A 1020 -25.03 -4.77 6.06
CA SER A 1020 -25.69 -5.98 6.57
C SER A 1020 -26.70 -6.49 5.53
N SER A 1021 -26.60 -7.77 5.14
CA SER A 1021 -27.68 -8.44 4.40
C SER A 1021 -28.82 -8.72 5.39
N GLU A 1022 -29.82 -7.85 5.44
CA GLU A 1022 -31.01 -8.12 6.26
C GLU A 1022 -31.90 -9.16 5.58
N ALA A 1023 -32.19 -10.24 6.31
CA ALA A 1023 -33.22 -11.19 5.96
C ALA A 1023 -34.60 -10.55 6.14
N VAL A 1024 -35.44 -10.62 5.12
CA VAL A 1024 -36.83 -10.16 5.15
C VAL A 1024 -37.73 -11.37 5.27
N GLU A 1025 -38.47 -11.45 6.36
CA GLU A 1025 -39.54 -12.43 6.51
C GLU A 1025 -40.74 -12.00 5.69
N VAL A 1026 -41.16 -12.88 4.78
CA VAL A 1026 -42.32 -12.67 3.92
C VAL A 1026 -43.38 -13.70 4.27
N SER A 1027 -44.58 -13.23 4.59
CA SER A 1027 -45.76 -14.06 4.85
C SER A 1027 -46.37 -14.53 3.54
N TYR A 1028 -46.72 -15.81 3.46
CA TYR A 1028 -47.49 -16.35 2.33
C TYR A 1028 -48.66 -17.22 2.80
N LEU A 1029 -49.70 -17.29 1.95
CA LEU A 1029 -50.83 -18.21 2.08
C LEU A 1029 -50.99 -18.99 0.78
N GLU A 1030 -51.46 -20.23 0.85
CA GLU A 1030 -51.88 -20.95 -0.36
C GLU A 1030 -53.19 -20.37 -0.88
N ALA A 1031 -53.34 -20.25 -2.20
CA ALA A 1031 -54.60 -19.79 -2.79
C ALA A 1031 -55.63 -20.93 -2.81
N ASP A 1032 -56.87 -20.64 -2.38
CA ASP A 1032 -57.98 -21.60 -2.31
C ASP A 1032 -58.58 -21.98 -3.69
N ASP A 1033 -57.80 -21.88 -4.77
CA ASP A 1033 -58.24 -22.12 -6.15
C ASP A 1033 -57.79 -23.48 -6.71
N GLY A 1034 -57.17 -24.32 -5.88
CA GLY A 1034 -56.67 -25.65 -6.27
C GLY A 1034 -55.48 -25.63 -7.25
N SER A 1035 -54.93 -24.45 -7.55
CA SER A 1035 -53.82 -24.29 -8.52
C SER A 1035 -52.44 -24.57 -7.90
N GLY A 1036 -52.34 -24.61 -6.56
CA GLY A 1036 -51.07 -24.68 -5.83
C GLY A 1036 -50.25 -23.38 -5.89
N SER A 1037 -50.91 -22.26 -6.23
CA SER A 1037 -50.34 -20.91 -6.17
C SER A 1037 -50.27 -20.40 -4.72
N VAL A 1038 -49.42 -19.41 -4.47
CA VAL A 1038 -49.37 -18.73 -3.17
C VAL A 1038 -49.65 -17.23 -3.30
N LEU A 1039 -50.28 -16.66 -2.29
CA LEU A 1039 -50.52 -15.23 -2.12
C LEU A 1039 -49.47 -14.68 -1.15
N ILE A 1040 -48.75 -13.65 -1.58
CA ILE A 1040 -47.70 -12.98 -0.82
C ILE A 1040 -48.10 -11.53 -0.57
N SER A 1041 -47.94 -11.06 0.67
CA SER A 1041 -48.21 -9.67 1.01
C SER A 1041 -47.09 -8.75 0.51
N ALA A 1042 -47.48 -7.66 -0.16
CA ALA A 1042 -46.59 -6.59 -0.59
C ALA A 1042 -46.78 -5.33 0.30
N PRO A 1043 -45.75 -4.47 0.41
CA PRO A 1043 -45.85 -3.15 1.03
C PRO A 1043 -47.10 -2.37 0.57
N GLY A 1044 -47.76 -1.69 1.51
CA GLY A 1044 -48.98 -0.92 1.22
C GLY A 1044 -50.29 -1.74 1.22
N GLY A 1045 -50.25 -3.03 1.58
CA GLY A 1045 -51.43 -3.88 1.72
C GLY A 1045 -51.90 -4.56 0.43
N GLY A 1046 -51.13 -4.46 -0.65
CA GLY A 1046 -51.36 -5.21 -1.89
C GLY A 1046 -51.00 -6.69 -1.76
N ILE A 1047 -51.59 -7.53 -2.60
CA ILE A 1047 -51.34 -8.98 -2.62
C ILE A 1047 -50.80 -9.37 -4.00
N VAL A 1048 -49.73 -10.16 -4.02
CA VAL A 1048 -49.15 -10.75 -5.24
C VAL A 1048 -49.38 -12.25 -5.21
N LYS A 1049 -50.06 -12.77 -6.23
CA LYS A 1049 -50.17 -14.20 -6.48
C LYS A 1049 -48.95 -14.68 -7.23
N VAL A 1050 -48.37 -15.79 -6.79
CA VAL A 1050 -47.24 -16.47 -7.41
C VAL A 1050 -47.67 -17.89 -7.77
N ALA A 1051 -47.71 -18.19 -9.07
CA ALA A 1051 -48.16 -19.50 -9.55
C ALA A 1051 -47.12 -20.60 -9.32
N ARG A 1052 -45.85 -20.33 -9.65
CA ARG A 1052 -44.80 -21.36 -9.65
C ARG A 1052 -43.48 -20.82 -9.12
N ILE A 1053 -42.71 -21.73 -8.53
CA ILE A 1053 -41.39 -21.44 -7.98
C ILE A 1053 -40.39 -22.48 -8.48
N LYS A 1054 -39.19 -22.00 -8.85
CA LYS A 1054 -38.06 -22.83 -9.23
C LYS A 1054 -36.85 -22.52 -8.36
N ILE A 1055 -36.42 -23.51 -7.58
CA ILE A 1055 -35.19 -23.43 -6.77
C ILE A 1055 -33.99 -23.87 -7.62
N GLU A 1056 -32.84 -23.24 -7.40
CA GLU A 1056 -31.58 -23.62 -8.03
C GLU A 1056 -31.27 -25.12 -7.84
N GLY A 1057 -31.11 -25.81 -8.97
CA GLY A 1057 -30.89 -27.26 -9.04
C GLY A 1057 -32.16 -28.08 -9.28
N ASP A 1058 -33.35 -27.50 -9.13
CA ASP A 1058 -34.64 -28.20 -9.22
C ASP A 1058 -35.49 -27.80 -10.44
N LYS A 1059 -36.53 -28.59 -10.71
CA LYS A 1059 -37.58 -28.28 -11.72
C LYS A 1059 -38.58 -27.27 -11.13
N SER A 1060 -39.16 -26.43 -11.98
CA SER A 1060 -40.26 -25.52 -11.61
C SER A 1060 -41.46 -26.36 -11.11
N LYS A 1061 -42.02 -25.98 -9.96
CA LYS A 1061 -43.16 -26.65 -9.29
C LYS A 1061 -44.19 -25.61 -8.84
N PRO A 1062 -45.44 -26.02 -8.52
CA PRO A 1062 -46.39 -25.13 -7.85
C PRO A 1062 -45.76 -24.49 -6.61
N ALA A 1063 -46.08 -23.21 -6.39
CA ALA A 1063 -45.42 -22.40 -5.36
C ALA A 1063 -45.64 -22.96 -3.94
N ALA A 1064 -46.87 -23.42 -3.64
CA ALA A 1064 -47.23 -23.97 -2.34
C ALA A 1064 -46.39 -25.20 -1.96
N ASN A 1065 -46.25 -26.15 -2.91
CA ASN A 1065 -45.45 -27.36 -2.74
C ASN A 1065 -43.97 -27.06 -2.50
N THR A 1066 -43.46 -25.97 -3.07
CA THR A 1066 -42.04 -25.62 -3.00
C THR A 1066 -41.70 -24.95 -1.67
N LEU A 1067 -42.53 -24.02 -1.21
CA LEU A 1067 -42.30 -23.32 0.05
C LEU A 1067 -42.56 -24.24 1.26
N ALA A 1068 -43.55 -25.13 1.21
CA ALA A 1068 -43.85 -26.10 2.28
C ALA A 1068 -42.69 -27.06 2.60
N ILE A 1069 -41.86 -27.43 1.61
CA ILE A 1069 -40.68 -28.30 1.81
C ILE A 1069 -39.56 -27.58 2.57
N HIS A 1070 -39.49 -26.25 2.45
CA HIS A 1070 -38.39 -25.44 3.00
C HIS A 1070 -38.75 -24.66 4.27
N THR A 1071 -40.02 -24.60 4.65
CA THR A 1071 -40.52 -23.95 5.89
C THR A 1071 -40.59 -24.88 7.11
N ASN A 1072 -40.43 -26.20 6.94
CA ASN A 1072 -40.57 -27.19 8.02
C ASN A 1072 -39.31 -27.39 8.90
N VAL A 1073 -38.59 -26.31 9.16
CA VAL A 1073 -37.35 -26.31 9.95
C VAL A 1073 -37.54 -25.44 11.20
N GLY A 1074 -37.60 -26.11 12.34
CA GLY A 1074 -37.90 -25.60 13.69
C GLY A 1074 -37.54 -24.15 14.00
N LYS A 1075 -38.58 -23.41 14.43
CA LYS A 1075 -38.46 -22.36 15.45
C LYS A 1075 -37.65 -22.90 16.63
N ALA A 1076 -36.44 -22.39 16.89
CA ALA A 1076 -35.96 -22.11 18.26
C ALA A 1076 -34.49 -21.62 18.39
N GLU A 1077 -33.52 -21.98 17.53
CA GLU A 1077 -32.10 -21.90 17.99
C GLU A 1077 -31.10 -21.07 17.17
N TYR A 1078 -31.43 -20.53 15.98
CA TYR A 1078 -30.40 -19.86 15.16
C TYR A 1078 -30.26 -18.33 15.37
N TRP A 1079 -31.14 -17.68 16.14
CA TRP A 1079 -31.18 -16.20 16.25
C TRP A 1079 -31.22 -15.63 17.68
N ARG A 1080 -30.85 -16.40 18.71
CA ARG A 1080 -30.50 -15.84 20.04
C ARG A 1080 -29.00 -15.56 20.11
N GLY A 1081 -28.55 -14.50 19.46
CA GLY A 1081 -27.14 -14.08 19.51
C GLY A 1081 -26.91 -12.58 19.37
N TYR A 1082 -27.94 -11.81 19.00
CA TYR A 1082 -27.85 -10.36 18.84
C TYR A 1082 -29.01 -9.68 19.57
N SER A 1083 -28.93 -9.64 20.90
CA SER A 1083 -29.67 -8.69 21.71
C SER A 1083 -28.67 -7.80 22.43
N THR A 1084 -28.44 -6.62 21.88
CA THR A 1084 -27.72 -5.51 22.51
C THR A 1084 -28.44 -5.09 23.79
N GLY A 1085 -27.66 -4.89 24.85
CA GLY A 1085 -28.14 -4.38 26.13
C GLY A 1085 -28.73 -2.99 26.01
N HIS A 1086 -29.92 -2.82 26.58
CA HIS A 1086 -30.41 -1.54 27.06
C HIS A 1086 -30.65 -1.69 28.55
N GLY A 1087 -29.85 -0.95 29.32
CA GLY A 1087 -30.04 -0.79 30.75
C GLY A 1087 -31.20 0.15 31.02
N ASP A 1088 -32.01 -0.25 32.00
CA ASP A 1088 -32.94 0.62 32.70
C ASP A 1088 -32.19 1.74 33.43
N ALA A 1089 -32.66 2.98 33.28
CA ALA A 1089 -32.57 4.00 34.31
C ALA A 1089 -33.65 5.06 34.10
N SER A 1090 -34.65 5.02 34.97
CA SER A 1090 -35.59 6.08 35.27
C SER A 1090 -34.94 7.17 36.13
N SER A 1091 -34.81 8.39 35.62
CA SER A 1091 -34.92 9.70 36.31
C SER A 1091 -34.47 10.83 35.40
#